data_AF-A0A485KLC7-F1
#
_entry.id   AF-A0A485KLC7-F1
#
_cell.length_a   1.000
_cell.length_b   1.000
_cell.length_c   1.000
_cell.angle_alpha   90.00
_cell.angle_beta   90.00
_cell.angle_gamma   90.00
#
_symmetry.space_group_name_H-M   'P 1'
#
loop_
_entity.id
_entity.type
_entity.pdbx_description
1 polymer ?
#
loop_
_entity_poly.entity_id
_entity_poly.type
_entity_poly.pdbx_seq_one_letter_code
_entity_poly.pdbx_strand_id
1 'polypeptide(L)'
;MGLRHLVLVPAAALAAKWGIIHDGMDYVGHDLTPDYTNPPTSATAEGCIPICEADSRCAGFSWVGNNCWLKFGNPDLVPNPGVRSAAMLQPDQCLPLERDVDYWGNDIACFDGITTPDDCCTACTNTAGCNLYVVSNLHCCLKSAGTDRRPNQDPTANIRAAFRRPADANGPGLSLQDATYSPDVRVNPVGFTSVAGAQWVPGIEVRNGMLELDSILESLNATISNQPHDAPPQAEQLVASDGALVRGFWAVNSIGECATIVSMHGGVLFTYTKSTANDINSNGTCLSHVYPASNNRPTFFVTTGRKFTPVTQTLPAIYQLDSVAAATQNACQDTCLARSYCAAIQFDGQDCTLFAPAQGKAGNVATPDSSAGWVTSPYATKVNPSLPSYNKKPSRVAFYTTAHQDDHELFMSNNYHAGIADPNTKVVFVYTTAGDAGFGQKWRLARQLGTVAASTVWVDHIGRYNSKALQNVVQVADHRITRVSVGNVAHYFLCMREDNGVDEAGVNQFGLSELLNDKNAVPPMDQPTEVYVNRAAFRRVVQAIFELEANGVANVEIHAQAQENVGDHALHIATGKLVEEIVGGTKYAKCARQVYYYDYDVFDKDVNLGSPVYQLQRYAWMAQSQAIASAYGKENWSVHSSNLGRTYPRRTIPPTVSSCA
;
A
#
# COMPACT_ATOMS: atom_id res chain seq x y z
N MET A 1 -4.19 -19.62 -77.28
CA MET A 1 -5.02 -18.45 -76.92
C MET A 1 -5.48 -18.64 -75.50
N GLY A 2 -5.00 -17.78 -74.61
CA GLY A 2 -5.21 -17.90 -73.18
C GLY A 2 -6.25 -16.92 -72.64
N LEU A 3 -6.64 -17.23 -71.39
CA LEU A 3 -7.08 -16.32 -70.32
C LEU A 3 -8.44 -15.63 -70.51
N ARG A 4 -9.29 -15.45 -69.48
CA ARG A 4 -9.21 -15.76 -68.06
C ARG A 4 -10.64 -15.76 -67.51
N HIS A 5 -10.93 -16.68 -66.60
CA HIS A 5 -12.15 -16.69 -65.79
C HIS A 5 -12.15 -15.51 -64.81
N LEU A 6 -13.30 -14.84 -64.74
CA LEU A 6 -13.60 -13.82 -63.74
C LEU A 6 -13.88 -14.53 -62.41
N VAL A 7 -12.96 -14.42 -61.46
CA VAL A 7 -13.17 -14.84 -60.07
C VAL A 7 -13.89 -13.69 -59.36
N LEU A 8 -15.13 -13.91 -58.93
CA LEU A 8 -15.73 -13.09 -57.87
C LEU A 8 -15.03 -13.43 -56.55
N VAL A 9 -14.28 -12.46 -56.02
CA VAL A 9 -13.79 -12.48 -54.63
C VAL A 9 -14.93 -11.97 -53.74
N PRO A 10 -15.23 -12.60 -52.57
CA PRO A 10 -16.22 -12.09 -51.65
C PRO A 10 -15.73 -10.78 -51.02
N ALA A 11 -16.64 -9.83 -50.81
CA ALA A 11 -16.40 -8.65 -49.99
C ALA A 11 -16.25 -9.07 -48.52
N ALA A 12 -15.02 -9.37 -48.10
CA ALA A 12 -14.63 -9.46 -46.70
C ALA A 12 -13.29 -8.73 -46.52
N ALA A 13 -13.27 -7.83 -45.53
CA ALA A 13 -12.13 -7.08 -45.01
C ALA A 13 -11.59 -5.90 -45.86
N LEU A 14 -12.38 -4.82 -45.96
CA LEU A 14 -11.80 -3.49 -45.72
C LEU A 14 -12.09 -3.15 -44.25
N ALA A 15 -11.05 -2.81 -43.48
CA ALA A 15 -11.23 -2.18 -42.18
C ALA A 15 -12.15 -0.96 -42.35
N ALA A 16 -13.18 -0.83 -41.53
CA ALA A 16 -14.06 0.34 -41.59
C ALA A 16 -13.19 1.59 -41.37
N LYS A 17 -13.07 2.46 -42.37
CA LYS A 17 -12.23 3.67 -42.33
C LYS A 17 -12.77 4.74 -41.36
N TRP A 18 -13.93 4.49 -40.76
CA TRP A 18 -14.76 5.44 -40.03
C TRP A 18 -15.28 4.85 -38.72
N GLY A 19 -15.25 5.67 -37.67
CA GLY A 19 -15.94 5.42 -36.41
C GLY A 19 -17.46 5.54 -36.55
N ILE A 20 -18.17 5.27 -35.46
CA ILE A 20 -19.62 5.39 -35.41
C ILE A 20 -20.07 6.85 -35.59
N ILE A 21 -21.25 7.07 -36.18
CA ILE A 21 -21.90 8.39 -36.19
C ILE A 21 -22.55 8.61 -34.82
N HIS A 22 -22.07 9.60 -34.09
CA HIS A 22 -22.62 10.03 -32.81
C HIS A 22 -23.78 11.00 -33.03
N ASP A 23 -24.99 10.63 -32.59
CA ASP A 23 -26.16 11.51 -32.63
C ASP A 23 -26.17 12.49 -31.44
N GLY A 24 -26.54 13.74 -31.70
CA GLY A 24 -26.60 14.80 -30.69
C GLY A 24 -25.23 15.26 -30.19
N MET A 25 -24.17 15.01 -30.97
CA MET A 25 -22.79 15.36 -30.64
C MET A 25 -22.17 16.16 -31.79
N ASP A 26 -21.32 17.11 -31.46
CA ASP A 26 -20.65 18.00 -32.41
C ASP A 26 -19.14 18.01 -32.16
N TYR A 27 -18.39 17.87 -33.24
CA TYR A 27 -16.97 18.18 -33.27
C TYR A 27 -16.75 19.70 -33.29
N VAL A 28 -16.35 20.27 -32.15
CA VAL A 28 -16.18 21.72 -32.01
C VAL A 28 -14.88 22.18 -32.68
N GLY A 29 -14.97 23.25 -33.47
CA GLY A 29 -13.84 23.84 -34.18
C GLY A 29 -13.33 22.93 -35.30
N HIS A 30 -12.05 23.11 -35.69
CA HIS A 30 -11.35 22.24 -36.64
C HIS A 30 -11.98 22.14 -38.04
N ASP A 31 -12.79 23.12 -38.45
CA ASP A 31 -13.39 23.16 -39.77
C ASP A 31 -12.36 23.40 -40.88
N LEU A 32 -12.37 22.54 -41.90
CA LEU A 32 -11.46 22.62 -43.05
C LEU A 32 -11.63 23.89 -43.90
N THR A 33 -12.78 24.56 -43.78
CA THR A 33 -13.06 25.83 -44.44
C THR A 33 -13.18 26.94 -43.39
N PRO A 34 -12.25 27.91 -43.37
CA PRO A 34 -12.33 29.06 -42.45
C PRO A 34 -13.48 30.03 -42.77
N ASP A 35 -14.04 29.95 -43.98
CA ASP A 35 -15.04 30.88 -44.50
C ASP A 35 -16.44 30.25 -44.38
N TYR A 36 -17.20 30.70 -43.39
CA TYR A 36 -18.51 30.16 -42.94
C TYR A 36 -19.66 30.26 -43.95
N THR A 37 -19.40 30.50 -45.23
CA THR A 37 -20.46 30.93 -46.16
C THR A 37 -21.15 29.80 -46.91
N ASN A 38 -20.55 28.61 -47.12
CA ASN A 38 -21.23 27.42 -47.67
C ASN A 38 -20.41 26.12 -47.47
N PRO A 39 -20.61 25.33 -46.39
CA PRO A 39 -20.05 23.97 -46.30
C PRO A 39 -20.67 23.05 -47.37
N PRO A 40 -19.98 21.97 -47.79
CA PRO A 40 -20.57 20.94 -48.64
C PRO A 40 -21.87 20.41 -48.03
N THR A 41 -22.81 19.97 -48.87
CA THR A 41 -24.11 19.50 -48.37
C THR A 41 -24.38 18.04 -48.70
N SER A 42 -25.07 17.37 -47.79
CA SER A 42 -25.59 16.02 -47.93
C SER A 42 -26.95 15.93 -47.23
N ALA A 43 -27.88 15.19 -47.82
CA ALA A 43 -29.20 14.94 -47.23
C ALA A 43 -29.15 14.07 -45.95
N THR A 44 -28.05 13.35 -45.73
CA THR A 44 -27.81 12.54 -44.54
C THR A 44 -26.38 12.72 -44.01
N ALA A 45 -26.17 12.43 -42.72
CA ALA A 45 -24.84 12.45 -42.11
C ALA A 45 -23.88 11.46 -42.79
N GLU A 46 -24.38 10.27 -43.15
CA GLU A 46 -23.64 9.23 -43.87
C GLU A 46 -23.12 9.73 -45.22
N GLY A 47 -23.86 10.61 -45.91
CA GLY A 47 -23.40 11.19 -47.17
C GLY A 47 -22.27 12.22 -47.02
N CYS A 48 -21.90 12.63 -45.80
CA CYS A 48 -20.68 13.42 -45.56
C CYS A 48 -19.39 12.58 -45.63
N ILE A 49 -19.48 11.25 -45.49
CA ILE A 49 -18.33 10.33 -45.54
C ILE A 49 -17.55 10.46 -46.86
N PRO A 50 -18.16 10.23 -48.04
CA PRO A 50 -17.42 10.33 -49.30
C PRO A 50 -16.93 11.75 -49.60
N ILE A 51 -17.57 12.77 -49.03
CA ILE A 51 -17.16 14.18 -49.16
C ILE A 51 -15.88 14.43 -48.35
N CYS A 52 -15.81 13.90 -47.13
CA CYS A 52 -14.60 13.96 -46.31
C CYS A 52 -13.47 13.12 -46.91
N GLU A 53 -13.76 11.90 -47.39
CA GLU A 53 -12.73 11.03 -47.99
C GLU A 53 -12.08 11.61 -49.26
N ALA A 54 -12.76 12.54 -49.93
CA ALA A 54 -12.23 13.23 -51.10
C ALA A 54 -11.21 14.34 -50.76
N ASP A 55 -11.16 14.80 -49.50
CA ASP A 55 -10.18 15.76 -49.01
C ASP A 55 -9.18 15.06 -48.09
N SER A 56 -7.93 14.95 -48.52
CA SER A 56 -6.87 14.25 -47.78
C SER A 56 -6.53 14.87 -46.42
N ARG A 57 -7.05 16.07 -46.11
CA ARG A 57 -6.89 16.74 -44.82
C ARG A 57 -8.05 16.45 -43.87
N CYS A 58 -9.13 15.85 -44.37
CA CYS A 58 -10.32 15.58 -43.60
C CYS A 58 -10.12 14.32 -42.75
N ALA A 59 -10.51 14.43 -41.49
CA ALA A 59 -10.38 13.40 -40.47
C ALA A 59 -11.72 13.13 -39.74
N GLY A 60 -12.77 13.89 -40.06
CA GLY A 60 -14.13 13.68 -39.55
C GLY A 60 -15.11 14.72 -40.09
N PHE A 61 -16.36 14.68 -39.65
CA PHE A 61 -17.36 15.72 -39.99
C PHE A 61 -18.36 15.93 -38.84
N SER A 62 -18.95 17.13 -38.78
CA SER A 62 -20.22 17.40 -38.09
C SER A 62 -21.32 17.72 -39.09
N TRP A 63 -22.43 17.00 -39.03
CA TRP A 63 -23.56 17.18 -39.93
C TRP A 63 -24.75 17.83 -39.22
N VAL A 64 -25.24 18.94 -39.76
CA VAL A 64 -26.44 19.64 -39.27
C VAL A 64 -27.11 20.42 -40.39
N GLY A 65 -28.44 20.32 -40.51
CA GLY A 65 -29.21 21.10 -41.48
C GLY A 65 -28.76 20.90 -42.94
N ASN A 66 -28.43 19.66 -43.31
CA ASN A 66 -27.80 19.25 -44.57
C ASN A 66 -26.35 19.69 -44.81
N ASN A 67 -25.74 20.46 -43.91
CA ASN A 67 -24.36 20.90 -44.03
C ASN A 67 -23.39 19.87 -43.45
N CYS A 68 -22.33 19.55 -44.20
CA CYS A 68 -21.20 18.74 -43.78
C CYS A 68 -20.03 19.64 -43.39
N TRP A 69 -19.89 19.91 -42.09
CA TRP A 69 -18.75 20.62 -41.54
C TRP A 69 -17.56 19.66 -41.45
N LEU A 70 -16.77 19.60 -42.52
CA LEU A 70 -15.60 18.72 -42.62
C LEU A 70 -14.53 19.17 -41.62
N LYS A 71 -14.03 18.22 -40.85
CA LYS A 71 -13.08 18.46 -39.76
C LYS A 71 -11.71 17.93 -40.12
N PHE A 72 -10.66 18.64 -39.73
CA PHE A 72 -9.28 18.16 -39.81
C PHE A 72 -8.71 17.87 -38.41
N GLY A 73 -7.72 16.98 -38.33
CA GLY A 73 -7.14 16.57 -37.04
C GLY A 73 -8.10 15.72 -36.21
N ASN A 74 -7.96 15.73 -34.88
CA ASN A 74 -8.81 14.94 -33.98
C ASN A 74 -9.70 15.88 -33.14
N PRO A 75 -10.87 16.27 -33.67
CA PRO A 75 -11.71 17.29 -33.05
C PRO A 75 -12.39 16.84 -31.75
N ASP A 76 -12.69 17.80 -30.86
CA ASP A 76 -13.40 17.58 -29.61
C ASP A 76 -14.88 17.27 -29.82
N LEU A 77 -15.33 16.08 -29.43
CA LEU A 77 -16.73 15.69 -29.51
C LEU A 77 -17.48 16.15 -28.25
N VAL A 78 -18.36 17.14 -28.39
CA VAL A 78 -19.16 17.68 -27.28
C VAL A 78 -20.65 17.47 -27.52
N PRO A 79 -21.50 17.44 -26.47
CA PRO A 79 -22.94 17.39 -26.64
C PRO A 79 -23.49 18.62 -27.38
N ASN A 80 -24.22 18.40 -28.47
CA ASN A 80 -24.94 19.42 -29.24
C ASN A 80 -26.20 18.81 -29.90
N PRO A 81 -27.39 18.96 -29.29
CA PRO A 81 -28.63 18.35 -29.78
C PRO A 81 -28.94 18.73 -31.23
N GLY A 82 -29.14 17.72 -32.09
CA GLY A 82 -29.48 17.90 -33.51
C GLY A 82 -28.29 17.86 -34.48
N VAL A 83 -27.06 17.74 -33.97
CA VAL A 83 -25.85 17.49 -34.78
C VAL A 83 -25.51 16.00 -34.81
N ARG A 84 -24.99 15.50 -35.93
CA ARG A 84 -24.52 14.11 -36.08
C ARG A 84 -23.07 14.11 -36.56
N SER A 85 -22.16 13.43 -35.87
CA SER A 85 -20.72 13.54 -36.16
C SER A 85 -20.01 12.19 -36.21
N ALA A 86 -19.06 12.02 -37.12
CA ALA A 86 -18.17 10.85 -37.18
C ALA A 86 -16.74 11.24 -37.56
N ALA A 87 -15.77 10.50 -37.05
CA ALA A 87 -14.35 10.65 -37.36
C ALA A 87 -13.80 9.41 -38.07
N MET A 88 -12.73 9.57 -38.82
CA MET A 88 -11.99 8.48 -39.41
C MET A 88 -11.24 7.68 -38.33
N LEU A 89 -11.21 6.35 -38.45
CA LEU A 89 -10.42 5.51 -37.53
C LEU A 89 -8.92 5.71 -37.81
N GLN A 90 -8.13 5.92 -36.76
CA GLN A 90 -6.67 5.99 -36.86
C GLN A 90 -6.06 4.58 -36.93
N PRO A 91 -4.91 4.37 -37.61
CA PRO A 91 -4.22 3.09 -37.67
C PRO A 91 -3.71 2.62 -36.31
N ASP A 92 -3.68 1.30 -36.14
CA ASP A 92 -3.42 0.57 -34.90
C ASP A 92 -1.95 0.60 -34.40
N GLN A 93 -1.14 1.59 -34.77
CA GLN A 93 0.33 1.59 -34.59
C GLN A 93 0.84 2.54 -33.50
N CYS A 94 0.03 3.50 -33.06
CA CYS A 94 0.36 4.43 -31.98
C CYS A 94 -0.78 4.50 -30.96
N LEU A 95 -0.45 4.83 -29.72
CA LEU A 95 -1.41 5.07 -28.65
C LEU A 95 -2.25 6.33 -28.94
N PRO A 96 -3.40 6.52 -28.27
CA PRO A 96 -4.21 7.72 -28.44
C PRO A 96 -3.43 9.03 -28.23
N LEU A 97 -3.79 10.06 -29.01
CA LEU A 97 -3.12 11.36 -28.99
C LEU A 97 -3.37 12.13 -27.69
N GLU A 98 -2.31 12.71 -27.16
CA GLU A 98 -2.32 13.78 -26.18
C GLU A 98 -2.35 15.13 -26.91
N ARG A 99 -3.31 16.01 -26.58
CA ARG A 99 -3.48 17.33 -27.20
C ARG A 99 -2.81 18.43 -26.43
N ASP A 100 -2.38 19.47 -27.14
CA ASP A 100 -1.72 20.66 -26.59
C ASP A 100 -0.54 20.27 -25.69
N VAL A 101 0.13 19.18 -26.07
CA VAL A 101 1.20 18.56 -25.31
C VAL A 101 2.39 18.42 -26.23
N ASP A 102 3.44 19.15 -25.90
CA ASP A 102 4.77 18.92 -26.45
C ASP A 102 5.55 18.01 -25.51
N TYR A 103 6.43 17.20 -26.07
CA TYR A 103 7.47 16.51 -25.32
C TYR A 103 8.80 17.12 -25.74
N TRP A 104 9.27 18.09 -24.96
CA TRP A 104 10.40 18.93 -25.34
C TRP A 104 11.72 18.15 -25.30
N GLY A 105 12.58 18.37 -26.30
CA GLY A 105 13.86 17.66 -26.41
C GLY A 105 13.73 16.17 -26.79
N ASN A 106 14.82 15.41 -26.65
CA ASN A 106 14.95 14.00 -27.07
C ASN A 106 14.59 13.74 -28.54
N ASP A 107 14.74 14.76 -29.39
CA ASP A 107 14.48 14.67 -30.82
C ASP A 107 15.49 13.74 -31.49
N ILE A 108 14.98 12.66 -32.09
CA ILE A 108 15.75 11.81 -33.01
C ILE A 108 15.85 12.51 -34.36
N ALA A 109 14.73 13.04 -34.84
CA ALA A 109 14.61 13.79 -36.08
C ALA A 109 13.31 14.61 -36.06
N CYS A 110 13.35 15.80 -36.65
CA CYS A 110 12.16 16.59 -36.96
C CYS A 110 12.03 16.74 -38.47
N PHE A 111 10.84 16.44 -38.99
CA PHE A 111 10.52 16.48 -40.41
C PHE A 111 9.55 17.62 -40.69
N ASP A 112 10.02 18.63 -41.42
CA ASP A 112 9.17 19.70 -41.92
C ASP A 112 8.18 19.15 -42.97
N GLY A 113 6.91 19.57 -42.88
CA GLY A 113 5.86 19.19 -43.83
C GLY A 113 5.13 17.88 -43.51
N ILE A 114 5.57 17.08 -42.53
CA ILE A 114 4.75 16.03 -41.93
C ILE A 114 3.92 16.67 -40.81
N THR A 115 2.62 16.89 -41.08
CA THR A 115 1.72 17.67 -40.20
C THR A 115 0.51 16.89 -39.70
N THR A 116 0.41 15.61 -40.08
CA THR A 116 -0.64 14.70 -39.65
C THR A 116 -0.12 13.73 -38.59
N PRO A 117 -0.93 13.39 -37.57
CA PRO A 117 -0.57 12.34 -36.61
C PRO A 117 -0.27 10.99 -37.24
N ASP A 118 -1.00 10.59 -38.29
CA ASP A 118 -0.82 9.30 -38.96
C ASP A 118 0.53 9.18 -39.68
N ASP A 119 0.91 10.21 -40.43
CA ASP A 119 2.20 10.23 -41.12
C ASP A 119 3.35 10.31 -40.11
N CYS A 120 3.14 11.03 -39.00
CA CYS A 120 4.13 11.16 -37.93
C CYS A 120 4.27 9.86 -37.11
N CYS A 121 3.18 9.15 -36.86
CA CYS A 121 3.16 7.81 -36.28
C CYS A 121 3.87 6.80 -37.19
N THR A 122 3.64 6.87 -38.50
CA THR A 122 4.32 6.02 -39.50
C THR A 122 5.81 6.31 -39.52
N ALA A 123 6.21 7.58 -39.49
CA ALA A 123 7.61 8.00 -39.42
C ALA A 123 8.28 7.50 -38.12
N CYS A 124 7.59 7.61 -36.98
CA CYS A 124 8.07 7.08 -35.71
C CYS A 124 8.24 5.55 -35.76
N THR A 125 7.25 4.84 -36.30
CA THR A 125 7.27 3.38 -36.39
C THR A 125 8.44 2.86 -37.24
N ASN A 126 8.78 3.58 -38.30
CA ASN A 126 9.89 3.23 -39.20
C ASN A 126 11.27 3.70 -38.70
N THR A 127 11.32 4.43 -37.58
CA THR A 127 12.56 5.00 -37.03
C THR A 127 12.99 4.21 -35.80
N ALA A 128 14.14 3.53 -35.89
CA ALA A 128 14.70 2.80 -34.76
C ALA A 128 14.97 3.74 -33.57
N GLY A 129 14.53 3.34 -32.38
CA GLY A 129 14.65 4.13 -31.16
C GLY A 129 13.56 5.19 -30.94
N CYS A 130 12.61 5.36 -31.88
CA CYS A 130 11.47 6.26 -31.67
C CYS A 130 10.41 5.62 -30.75
N ASN A 131 10.13 6.30 -29.64
CA ASN A 131 9.20 5.87 -28.59
C ASN A 131 7.90 6.68 -28.61
N LEU A 132 7.94 7.93 -29.08
CA LEU A 132 6.77 8.76 -29.31
C LEU A 132 7.07 9.79 -30.40
N TYR A 133 6.06 10.54 -30.81
CA TYR A 133 6.25 11.70 -31.66
C TYR A 133 5.47 12.91 -31.13
N VAL A 134 5.88 14.10 -31.57
CA VAL A 134 5.14 15.35 -31.42
C VAL A 134 4.92 15.92 -32.82
N VAL A 135 3.67 16.15 -33.20
CA VAL A 135 3.28 16.73 -34.49
C VAL A 135 2.60 18.07 -34.28
N SER A 136 2.97 19.06 -35.08
CA SER A 136 2.36 20.40 -35.11
C SER A 136 1.85 20.71 -36.52
N ASN A 137 1.34 21.93 -36.73
CA ASN A 137 1.00 22.42 -38.06
C ASN A 137 2.21 22.57 -39.00
N LEU A 138 3.45 22.49 -38.50
CA LEU A 138 4.65 22.77 -39.29
C LEU A 138 5.58 21.56 -39.42
N HIS A 139 5.69 20.73 -38.39
CA HIS A 139 6.65 19.62 -38.37
C HIS A 139 6.18 18.45 -37.49
N CYS A 140 6.79 17.30 -37.75
CA CYS A 140 6.72 16.09 -36.95
C CYS A 140 8.09 15.82 -36.32
N CYS A 141 8.18 15.87 -35.00
CA CYS A 141 9.39 15.55 -34.25
C CYS A 141 9.27 14.17 -33.61
N LEU A 142 10.13 13.25 -34.04
CA LEU A 142 10.25 11.90 -33.48
C LEU A 142 11.10 11.96 -32.22
N LYS A 143 10.62 11.38 -31.12
CA LYS A 143 11.32 11.44 -29.84
C LYS A 143 11.79 10.07 -29.38
N SER A 144 13.01 10.02 -28.85
CA SER A 144 13.55 8.83 -28.20
C SER A 144 13.01 8.64 -26.78
N ALA A 145 12.45 9.67 -26.14
CA ALA A 145 11.88 9.58 -24.80
C ALA A 145 10.89 10.73 -24.53
N GLY A 146 9.94 10.51 -23.62
CA GLY A 146 8.87 11.46 -23.27
C GLY A 146 9.12 12.19 -21.95
N THR A 147 10.35 12.67 -21.71
CA THR A 147 10.78 13.09 -20.37
C THR A 147 10.41 14.52 -19.96
N ASP A 148 10.18 15.44 -20.92
CA ASP A 148 9.75 16.84 -20.65
C ASP A 148 8.37 17.10 -21.28
N ARG A 149 7.32 16.58 -20.64
CA ARG A 149 5.92 16.75 -21.07
C ARG A 149 5.42 18.14 -20.71
N ARG A 150 5.11 18.97 -21.71
CA ARG A 150 4.62 20.34 -21.57
C ARG A 150 3.18 20.46 -22.05
N PRO A 151 2.19 20.35 -21.14
CA PRO A 151 0.78 20.58 -21.48
C PRO A 151 0.48 22.07 -21.70
N ASN A 152 -0.72 22.36 -22.22
CA ASN A 152 -1.23 23.71 -22.50
C ASN A 152 -0.41 24.45 -23.56
N GLN A 153 0.10 23.73 -24.56
CA GLN A 153 0.67 24.35 -25.75
C GLN A 153 -0.40 25.18 -26.48
N ASP A 154 0.05 26.15 -27.28
CA ASP A 154 -0.84 26.99 -28.07
C ASP A 154 -1.75 26.11 -28.96
N PRO A 155 -3.07 26.11 -28.72
CA PRO A 155 -3.99 25.28 -29.49
C PRO A 155 -3.99 25.62 -30.99
N THR A 156 -3.60 26.85 -31.34
CA THR A 156 -3.51 27.29 -32.75
C THR A 156 -2.33 26.66 -33.50
N ALA A 157 -1.32 26.16 -32.78
CA ALA A 157 -0.18 25.43 -33.35
C ALA A 157 -0.48 23.94 -33.58
N ASN A 158 -1.61 23.43 -33.07
CA ASN A 158 -2.10 22.06 -33.24
C ASN A 158 -1.08 20.99 -32.80
N ILE A 159 -0.37 21.29 -31.71
CA ILE A 159 0.67 20.44 -31.15
C ILE A 159 0.03 19.22 -30.47
N ARG A 160 0.38 18.04 -30.94
CA ARG A 160 -0.18 16.76 -30.48
C ARG A 160 0.95 15.75 -30.32
N ALA A 161 0.88 14.90 -29.32
CA ALA A 161 1.86 13.86 -29.10
C ALA A 161 1.20 12.49 -28.97
N ALA A 162 1.87 11.44 -29.43
CA ALA A 162 1.44 10.07 -29.15
C ALA A 162 2.65 9.15 -29.04
N PHE A 163 2.55 8.22 -28.10
CA PHE A 163 3.51 7.13 -27.98
C PHE A 163 3.29 6.12 -29.08
N ARG A 164 4.39 5.61 -29.62
CA ARG A 164 4.37 4.49 -30.53
C ARG A 164 3.90 3.25 -29.77
N ARG A 165 3.03 2.42 -30.36
CA ARG A 165 2.80 1.08 -29.80
C ARG A 165 4.09 0.25 -30.00
N PRO A 166 4.55 -0.48 -28.98
CA PRO A 166 5.74 -1.32 -29.12
C PRO A 166 5.63 -2.22 -30.37
N ALA A 167 6.70 -2.29 -31.17
CA ALA A 167 6.74 -3.06 -32.42
C ALA A 167 6.54 -4.57 -32.21
N ASP A 168 6.59 -5.01 -30.96
CA ASP A 168 6.47 -6.35 -30.48
C ASP A 168 5.09 -6.59 -29.83
N ALA A 169 4.01 -6.35 -30.58
CA ALA A 169 2.74 -7.05 -30.33
C ALA A 169 2.89 -8.61 -30.35
N ASN A 170 4.09 -9.11 -30.73
CA ASN A 170 4.58 -10.49 -30.60
C ASN A 170 5.79 -10.65 -29.64
N GLY A 171 6.05 -9.68 -28.75
CA GLY A 171 7.04 -9.81 -27.68
C GLY A 171 6.68 -10.96 -26.74
N PRO A 172 7.58 -11.42 -25.86
CA PRO A 172 7.19 -12.35 -24.81
C PRO A 172 6.08 -11.66 -24.02
N GLY A 173 4.87 -12.22 -24.06
CA GLY A 173 3.71 -11.67 -23.37
C GLY A 173 3.95 -11.47 -21.87
N LEU A 174 3.00 -10.85 -21.18
CA LEU A 174 3.06 -10.73 -19.72
C LEU A 174 3.27 -12.12 -19.10
N SER A 175 4.37 -12.28 -18.39
CA SER A 175 4.61 -13.49 -17.60
C SER A 175 3.88 -13.38 -16.27
N LEU A 176 2.58 -13.67 -16.28
CA LEU A 176 1.78 -13.74 -15.05
C LEU A 176 2.31 -14.85 -14.13
N GLN A 177 2.37 -14.57 -12.83
CA GLN A 177 2.72 -15.53 -11.81
C GLN A 177 1.66 -15.53 -10.72
N ASP A 178 0.95 -16.64 -10.55
CA ASP A 178 0.04 -16.84 -9.42
C ASP A 178 0.83 -17.45 -8.26
N ALA A 179 0.63 -16.91 -7.07
CA ALA A 179 1.24 -17.43 -5.85
C ALA A 179 0.31 -17.26 -4.66
N THR A 180 0.62 -17.97 -3.59
CA THR A 180 -0.06 -17.82 -2.30
C THR A 180 0.95 -17.62 -1.19
N TYR A 181 0.63 -16.80 -0.20
CA TYR A 181 1.44 -16.62 0.99
C TYR A 181 0.56 -16.71 2.23
N SER A 182 1.04 -17.40 3.27
CA SER A 182 0.39 -17.39 4.57
C SER A 182 1.39 -16.93 5.63
N PRO A 183 1.13 -15.84 6.36
CA PRO A 183 1.99 -15.41 7.45
C PRO A 183 1.89 -16.35 8.67
N ASP A 184 0.83 -17.16 8.74
CA ASP A 184 0.56 -18.03 9.88
C ASP A 184 -0.27 -19.28 9.50
N VAL A 185 -0.26 -20.29 10.37
CA VAL A 185 -1.05 -21.53 10.23
C VAL A 185 -2.57 -21.30 10.36
N ARG A 186 -3.01 -20.24 11.03
CA ARG A 186 -4.42 -19.85 11.18
C ARG A 186 -4.86 -18.76 10.22
N VAL A 187 -4.09 -18.48 9.19
CA VAL A 187 -4.47 -17.55 8.12
C VAL A 187 -4.82 -18.35 6.86
N ASN A 188 -5.90 -17.96 6.18
CA ASN A 188 -6.13 -18.43 4.81
C ASN A 188 -5.00 -17.91 3.94
N PRO A 189 -4.32 -18.76 3.14
CA PRO A 189 -3.29 -18.28 2.23
C PRO A 189 -3.84 -17.13 1.36
N VAL A 190 -3.17 -15.98 1.44
CA VAL A 190 -3.46 -14.82 0.59
C VAL A 190 -2.99 -15.17 -0.81
N GLY A 191 -3.94 -15.25 -1.74
CA GLY A 191 -3.66 -15.47 -3.15
C GLY A 191 -3.36 -14.15 -3.84
N PHE A 192 -2.39 -14.13 -4.72
CA PHE A 192 -2.09 -12.97 -5.56
C PHE A 192 -1.55 -13.41 -6.92
N THR A 193 -1.68 -12.52 -7.90
CA THR A 193 -1.02 -12.62 -9.20
C THR A 193 -0.06 -11.46 -9.35
N SER A 194 1.08 -11.67 -9.99
CA SER A 194 2.03 -10.59 -10.29
C SER A 194 2.64 -10.70 -11.68
N VAL A 195 3.19 -9.58 -12.14
CA VAL A 195 4.01 -9.44 -13.34
C VAL A 195 5.37 -8.91 -12.91
N ALA A 196 6.41 -9.72 -13.11
CA ALA A 196 7.79 -9.29 -12.86
C ALA A 196 8.26 -8.26 -13.91
N GLY A 197 9.08 -7.29 -13.49
CA GLY A 197 9.53 -6.18 -14.33
C GLY A 197 8.43 -5.17 -14.66
N ALA A 198 7.39 -5.08 -13.83
CA ALA A 198 6.25 -4.18 -14.01
C ALA A 198 5.90 -3.43 -12.72
N GLN A 199 5.11 -2.36 -12.83
CA GLN A 199 4.68 -1.54 -11.69
C GLN A 199 3.31 -0.86 -11.91
N TRP A 200 2.60 -0.59 -10.82
CA TRP A 200 1.42 0.29 -10.77
C TRP A 200 1.83 1.72 -10.39
N VAL A 201 2.89 2.21 -11.03
CA VAL A 201 3.34 3.59 -10.98
C VAL A 201 3.74 3.99 -12.41
N PRO A 202 3.25 5.11 -12.96
CA PRO A 202 3.66 5.54 -14.28
C PRO A 202 5.18 5.72 -14.38
N GLY A 203 5.77 5.37 -15.52
CA GLY A 203 7.19 5.62 -15.80
C GLY A 203 7.48 7.08 -16.18
N ILE A 204 6.81 8.04 -15.54
CA ILE A 204 6.91 9.48 -15.80
C ILE A 204 8.10 10.04 -15.02
N GLU A 205 8.89 10.92 -15.66
CA GLU A 205 9.89 11.72 -14.96
C GLU A 205 9.22 12.92 -14.26
N VAL A 206 9.47 13.09 -12.96
CA VAL A 206 9.04 14.26 -12.18
C VAL A 206 10.00 15.43 -12.41
N ARG A 207 9.62 16.66 -12.00
CA ARG A 207 10.32 17.94 -12.29
C ARG A 207 11.84 17.99 -12.03
N ASN A 208 12.41 17.01 -11.33
CA ASN A 208 13.83 16.89 -11.02
C ASN A 208 14.58 15.85 -11.87
N GLY A 209 13.96 15.31 -12.93
CA GLY A 209 14.56 14.28 -13.80
C GLY A 209 14.62 12.87 -13.17
N MET A 210 13.90 12.66 -12.07
CA MET A 210 13.75 11.35 -11.42
C MET A 210 12.46 10.68 -11.90
N LEU A 211 12.42 9.35 -11.95
CA LEU A 211 11.16 8.64 -12.17
C LEU A 211 10.25 8.78 -10.94
N GLU A 212 8.94 8.77 -11.16
CA GLU A 212 7.96 8.91 -10.06
C GLU A 212 8.14 7.85 -8.96
N LEU A 213 8.43 6.59 -9.33
CA LEU A 213 8.72 5.54 -8.36
C LEU A 213 9.92 5.90 -7.48
N ASP A 214 11.00 6.43 -8.06
CA ASP A 214 12.19 6.85 -7.32
C ASP A 214 11.85 8.01 -6.35
N SER A 215 11.04 8.96 -6.79
CA SER A 215 10.55 10.09 -5.98
C SER A 215 9.69 9.63 -4.79
N ILE A 216 8.82 8.63 -5.00
CA ILE A 216 8.01 8.01 -3.93
C ILE A 216 8.92 7.30 -2.93
N LEU A 217 9.88 6.50 -3.42
CA LEU A 217 10.81 5.77 -2.56
C LEU A 217 11.71 6.71 -1.76
N GLU A 218 12.19 7.81 -2.35
CA GLU A 218 12.97 8.83 -1.65
C GLU A 218 12.14 9.52 -0.55
N SER A 219 10.89 9.88 -0.85
CA SER A 219 9.98 10.48 0.13
C SER A 219 9.73 9.55 1.32
N LEU A 220 9.45 8.27 1.03
CA LEU A 220 9.27 7.26 2.08
C LEU A 220 10.54 7.06 2.91
N ASN A 221 11.70 6.95 2.27
CA ASN A 221 12.98 6.82 2.95
C ASN A 221 13.30 8.04 3.82
N ALA A 222 12.99 9.25 3.36
CA ALA A 222 13.16 10.47 4.12
C ALA A 222 12.25 10.52 5.35
N THR A 223 10.98 10.10 5.23
CA THR A 223 10.09 9.98 6.38
C THR A 223 10.61 8.94 7.37
N ILE A 224 11.00 7.75 6.91
CA ILE A 224 11.44 6.65 7.78
C ILE A 224 12.74 7.03 8.51
N SER A 225 13.70 7.63 7.80
CA SER A 225 14.99 8.02 8.38
C SER A 225 14.86 9.12 9.44
N ASN A 226 13.80 9.93 9.37
CA ASN A 226 13.53 11.00 10.34
C ASN A 226 12.43 10.63 11.34
N GLN A 227 11.83 9.45 11.26
CA GLN A 227 10.80 9.00 12.19
C GLN A 227 11.38 8.95 13.61
N PRO A 228 10.90 9.81 14.53
CA PRO A 228 11.34 9.72 15.92
C PRO A 228 10.86 8.40 16.50
N HIS A 229 11.75 7.78 17.25
CA HIS A 229 11.51 6.51 17.92
C HIS A 229 10.25 6.57 18.81
N ASP A 230 10.14 7.65 19.58
CA ASP A 230 9.10 7.86 20.58
C ASP A 230 7.83 8.53 20.02
N ALA A 231 7.76 8.86 18.73
CA ALA A 231 6.63 9.58 18.15
C ALA A 231 5.66 8.67 17.38
N PRO A 232 4.40 9.10 17.16
CA PRO A 232 3.49 8.44 16.24
C PRO A 232 4.08 8.33 14.84
N PRO A 233 3.61 7.36 14.03
CA PRO A 233 4.05 7.23 12.66
C PRO A 233 3.77 8.50 11.88
N GLN A 234 4.78 8.98 11.17
CA GLN A 234 4.73 10.19 10.35
C GLN A 234 4.50 9.88 8.87
N ALA A 235 4.57 8.61 8.46
CA ALA A 235 4.32 8.19 7.09
C ALA A 235 2.89 8.54 6.67
N GLU A 236 2.80 9.56 5.82
CA GLU A 236 1.57 9.97 5.17
C GLU A 236 1.31 9.14 3.93
N GLN A 237 0.03 9.05 3.57
CA GLN A 237 -0.38 8.51 2.29
C GLN A 237 0.00 9.49 1.18
N LEU A 238 0.62 8.99 0.12
CA LEU A 238 1.04 9.78 -1.03
C LEU A 238 -0.05 9.76 -2.11
N VAL A 239 -0.07 10.77 -2.98
CA VAL A 239 -0.93 10.79 -4.17
C VAL A 239 -0.03 10.69 -5.38
N ALA A 240 -0.14 9.58 -6.13
CA ALA A 240 0.61 9.38 -7.36
C ALA A 240 -0.05 10.13 -8.54
N SER A 241 0.70 10.32 -9.62
CA SER A 241 0.33 11.05 -10.83
C SER A 241 -0.82 10.38 -11.59
N ASP A 242 -1.01 9.08 -11.39
CA ASP A 242 -2.15 8.31 -11.89
C ASP A 242 -3.41 8.46 -11.03
N GLY A 243 -3.36 9.28 -9.98
CA GLY A 243 -4.46 9.49 -9.04
C GLY A 243 -4.58 8.42 -7.96
N ALA A 244 -3.67 7.44 -7.88
CA ALA A 244 -3.66 6.46 -6.81
C ALA A 244 -3.32 7.12 -5.47
N LEU A 245 -4.04 6.70 -4.44
CA LEU A 245 -3.61 6.85 -3.07
C LEU A 245 -2.61 5.74 -2.75
N VAL A 246 -1.37 6.11 -2.43
CA VAL A 246 -0.25 5.18 -2.24
C VAL A 246 0.15 5.11 -0.78
N ARG A 247 0.20 3.90 -0.23
CA ARG A 247 0.76 3.61 1.09
C ARG A 247 2.05 2.82 0.96
N GLY A 248 3.12 3.33 1.55
CA GLY A 248 4.44 2.70 1.49
C GLY A 248 4.78 1.90 2.73
N PHE A 249 5.27 0.67 2.52
CA PHE A 249 5.73 -0.24 3.55
C PHE A 249 7.19 -0.61 3.25
N TRP A 250 8.09 -0.29 4.16
CA TRP A 250 9.50 -0.64 4.06
C TRP A 250 9.80 -1.95 4.78
N ALA A 251 11.00 -2.50 4.59
CA ALA A 251 11.46 -3.69 5.28
C ALA A 251 10.55 -4.92 5.06
N VAL A 252 10.06 -5.12 3.84
CA VAL A 252 9.19 -6.23 3.44
C VAL A 252 10.01 -7.39 2.84
N ASN A 253 9.94 -8.57 3.45
CA ASN A 253 10.83 -9.71 3.17
C ASN A 253 10.52 -10.42 1.84
N SER A 254 9.29 -10.30 1.31
CA SER A 254 8.91 -10.96 0.06
C SER A 254 7.68 -10.31 -0.58
N ILE A 255 7.46 -10.60 -1.86
CA ILE A 255 6.24 -10.20 -2.57
C ILE A 255 4.96 -10.78 -1.91
N GLY A 256 5.05 -11.97 -1.30
CA GLY A 256 3.93 -12.57 -0.58
C GLY A 256 3.60 -11.84 0.73
N GLU A 257 4.63 -11.36 1.44
CA GLU A 257 4.43 -10.49 2.61
C GLU A 257 3.84 -9.14 2.17
N CYS A 258 4.29 -8.57 1.05
CA CYS A 258 3.69 -7.38 0.45
C CYS A 258 2.20 -7.55 0.15
N ALA A 259 1.82 -8.62 -0.55
CA ALA A 259 0.42 -8.94 -0.84
C ALA A 259 -0.43 -9.08 0.45
N THR A 260 0.16 -9.65 1.50
CA THR A 260 -0.52 -9.82 2.79
C THR A 260 -0.71 -8.50 3.53
N ILE A 261 0.32 -7.66 3.61
CA ILE A 261 0.24 -6.31 4.19
C ILE A 261 -0.84 -5.51 3.45
N VAL A 262 -0.76 -5.47 2.12
CA VAL A 262 -1.75 -4.76 1.28
C VAL A 262 -3.17 -5.25 1.59
N SER A 263 -3.38 -6.57 1.60
CA SER A 263 -4.70 -7.12 1.86
C SER A 263 -5.20 -6.88 3.29
N MET A 264 -4.33 -6.91 4.30
CA MET A 264 -4.69 -6.61 5.70
C MET A 264 -5.12 -5.16 5.89
N HIS A 265 -4.59 -4.24 5.07
CA HIS A 265 -4.96 -2.83 5.06
C HIS A 265 -6.14 -2.53 4.11
N GLY A 266 -6.80 -3.57 3.58
CA GLY A 266 -7.95 -3.43 2.67
C GLY A 266 -7.58 -3.04 1.24
N GLY A 267 -6.29 -3.03 0.90
CA GLY A 267 -5.80 -2.82 -0.45
C GLY A 267 -5.89 -4.08 -1.32
N VAL A 268 -5.69 -3.90 -2.62
CA VAL A 268 -5.72 -4.99 -3.60
C VAL A 268 -4.53 -4.92 -4.55
N LEU A 269 -4.21 -3.72 -5.04
CA LEU A 269 -3.13 -3.51 -6.01
C LEU A 269 -1.85 -3.12 -5.28
N PHE A 270 -0.72 -3.68 -5.73
CA PHE A 270 0.56 -3.39 -5.11
C PHE A 270 1.72 -3.36 -6.11
N THR A 271 2.72 -2.54 -5.83
CA THR A 271 4.05 -2.60 -6.46
C THR A 271 5.05 -3.08 -5.41
N TYR A 272 5.72 -4.20 -5.66
CA TYR A 272 6.81 -4.70 -4.82
C TYR A 272 8.14 -4.48 -5.52
N THR A 273 9.12 -3.90 -4.82
CA THR A 273 10.49 -3.77 -5.31
C THR A 273 11.42 -4.50 -4.35
N LYS A 274 12.26 -5.39 -4.89
CA LYS A 274 13.31 -6.01 -4.09
C LYS A 274 14.47 -5.03 -3.93
N SER A 275 15.01 -4.87 -2.72
CA SER A 275 16.22 -4.06 -2.54
C SER A 275 17.44 -4.76 -3.15
N THR A 276 18.21 -4.02 -3.95
CA THR A 276 19.43 -4.48 -4.64
C THR A 276 20.71 -3.94 -3.99
N ALA A 277 20.62 -3.11 -2.95
CA ALA A 277 21.79 -2.57 -2.27
C ALA A 277 22.34 -3.57 -1.24
N ASN A 278 23.67 -3.63 -1.12
CA ASN A 278 24.45 -4.38 -0.12
C ASN A 278 24.26 -3.86 1.33
N ASP A 279 23.06 -3.40 1.66
CA ASP A 279 22.70 -2.94 2.99
C ASP A 279 22.32 -4.15 3.86
N ILE A 280 22.74 -4.12 5.12
CA ILE A 280 22.76 -5.25 6.05
C ILE A 280 21.32 -5.68 6.46
N ASN A 281 20.30 -5.03 5.89
CA ASN A 281 18.87 -5.30 6.01
C ASN A 281 18.20 -5.44 4.62
N SER A 282 18.54 -6.50 3.89
CA SER A 282 18.13 -6.86 2.51
C SER A 282 16.63 -7.02 2.23
N ASN A 283 15.80 -6.10 2.71
CA ASN A 283 14.35 -6.15 2.63
C ASN A 283 13.83 -5.25 1.49
N GLY A 284 12.74 -5.65 0.85
CA GLY A 284 12.10 -4.89 -0.23
C GLY A 284 11.13 -3.82 0.26
N THR A 285 10.63 -3.04 -0.68
CA THR A 285 9.56 -2.05 -0.47
C THR A 285 8.27 -2.54 -1.09
N CYS A 286 7.15 -2.30 -0.41
CA CYS A 286 5.82 -2.59 -0.89
C CYS A 286 5.01 -1.29 -0.94
N LEU A 287 4.43 -0.98 -2.09
CA LEU A 287 3.53 0.14 -2.29
C LEU A 287 2.12 -0.41 -2.51
N SER A 288 1.18 -0.09 -1.64
CA SER A 288 -0.25 -0.36 -1.86
C SER A 288 -0.84 0.77 -2.68
N HIS A 289 -1.52 0.45 -3.79
CA HIS A 289 -2.20 1.41 -4.65
C HIS A 289 -3.70 1.29 -4.45
N VAL A 290 -4.34 2.43 -4.15
CA VAL A 290 -5.79 2.52 -4.00
C VAL A 290 -6.33 3.56 -4.97
N TYR A 291 -7.04 3.08 -6.00
CA TYR A 291 -7.77 3.89 -6.96
C TYR A 291 -9.23 4.06 -6.53
N PRO A 292 -9.95 5.07 -7.08
CA PRO A 292 -11.38 5.23 -6.85
C PRO A 292 -12.17 3.96 -7.19
N ALA A 293 -13.12 3.62 -6.32
CA ALA A 293 -14.04 2.50 -6.55
C ALA A 293 -15.20 2.90 -7.48
N SER A 294 -15.64 1.99 -8.34
CA SER A 294 -16.83 2.13 -9.18
C SER A 294 -17.64 0.84 -9.20
N ASN A 295 -18.91 0.93 -8.81
CA ASN A 295 -19.83 -0.21 -8.91
C ASN A 295 -20.27 -0.49 -10.35
N ASN A 296 -20.15 0.50 -11.24
CA ASN A 296 -20.64 0.41 -12.63
C ASN A 296 -19.52 0.04 -13.62
N ARG A 297 -18.25 0.17 -13.21
CA ARG A 297 -17.08 -0.10 -14.05
C ARG A 297 -15.94 -0.75 -13.24
N PRO A 298 -16.16 -1.94 -12.63
CA PRO A 298 -15.09 -2.64 -11.91
C PRO A 298 -14.00 -3.10 -12.88
N THR A 299 -12.79 -3.26 -12.34
CA THR A 299 -11.67 -3.84 -13.10
C THR A 299 -11.64 -5.35 -12.88
N PHE A 300 -11.50 -6.13 -13.94
CA PHE A 300 -11.34 -7.59 -13.86
C PHE A 300 -9.92 -7.95 -14.24
N PHE A 301 -9.14 -8.50 -13.30
CA PHE A 301 -7.75 -8.87 -13.53
C PHE A 301 -7.59 -10.33 -13.93
N VAL A 302 -6.70 -10.60 -14.87
CA VAL A 302 -6.35 -11.94 -15.36
C VAL A 302 -5.52 -12.70 -14.31
N THR A 303 -5.59 -14.02 -14.32
CA THR A 303 -4.75 -14.95 -13.53
C THR A 303 -4.08 -15.95 -14.47
N THR A 304 -3.08 -16.71 -14.02
CA THR A 304 -2.39 -17.70 -14.88
C THR A 304 -3.32 -18.76 -15.45
N GLY A 305 -4.41 -19.07 -14.75
CA GLY A 305 -5.48 -19.96 -15.21
C GLY A 305 -6.40 -19.37 -16.29
N ARG A 306 -6.07 -18.20 -16.86
CA ARG A 306 -6.89 -17.43 -17.81
C ARG A 306 -8.29 -17.11 -17.27
N LYS A 307 -8.41 -16.97 -15.94
CA LYS A 307 -9.62 -16.55 -15.24
C LYS A 307 -9.50 -15.10 -14.80
N PHE A 308 -10.64 -14.48 -14.56
CA PHE A 308 -10.73 -13.09 -14.17
C PHE A 308 -11.22 -12.94 -12.72
N THR A 309 -10.55 -12.10 -11.95
CA THR A 309 -10.93 -11.72 -10.59
C THR A 309 -11.42 -10.27 -10.57
N PRO A 310 -12.67 -10.00 -10.13
CA PRO A 310 -13.18 -8.64 -10.05
C PRO A 310 -12.55 -7.87 -8.90
N VAL A 311 -12.27 -6.60 -9.15
CA VAL A 311 -11.81 -5.60 -8.19
C VAL A 311 -12.66 -4.35 -8.40
N THR A 312 -13.21 -3.80 -7.31
CA THR A 312 -14.12 -2.65 -7.38
C THR A 312 -13.44 -1.35 -7.80
N GLN A 313 -12.11 -1.32 -7.78
CA GLN A 313 -11.30 -0.17 -8.18
C GLN A 313 -11.23 -0.04 -9.71
N THR A 314 -11.32 1.20 -10.21
CA THR A 314 -11.18 1.52 -11.64
C THR A 314 -9.76 1.98 -11.91
N LEU A 315 -9.01 1.20 -12.70
CA LEU A 315 -7.72 1.61 -13.24
C LEU A 315 -7.85 2.88 -14.12
N PRO A 316 -6.92 3.83 -14.00
CA PRO A 316 -6.87 5.03 -14.83
C PRO A 316 -6.40 4.73 -16.27
N ALA A 317 -6.75 5.62 -17.19
CA ALA A 317 -6.43 5.51 -18.62
C ALA A 317 -4.92 5.43 -18.92
N ILE A 318 -4.06 5.84 -17.98
CA ILE A 318 -2.60 5.73 -18.14
C ILE A 318 -2.09 4.28 -18.24
N TYR A 319 -2.89 3.30 -17.77
CA TYR A 319 -2.60 1.87 -17.93
C TYR A 319 -3.38 1.22 -19.08
N GLN A 320 -4.15 2.01 -19.84
CA GLN A 320 -4.96 1.51 -20.94
C GLN A 320 -4.09 1.13 -22.13
N LEU A 321 -4.31 -0.08 -22.64
CA LEU A 321 -3.67 -0.60 -23.84
C LEU A 321 -4.51 -0.32 -25.10
N ASP A 322 -5.81 -0.57 -24.99
CA ASP A 322 -6.72 -0.62 -26.13
C ASP A 322 -8.17 -0.40 -25.66
N SER A 323 -9.03 0.04 -26.57
CA SER A 323 -10.48 0.09 -26.36
C SER A 323 -11.17 -0.53 -27.56
N VAL A 324 -12.02 -1.52 -27.31
CA VAL A 324 -12.65 -2.34 -28.32
C VAL A 324 -14.14 -2.46 -28.04
N ALA A 325 -14.95 -2.59 -29.09
CA ALA A 325 -16.36 -2.87 -28.92
C ALA A 325 -16.55 -4.32 -28.44
N ALA A 326 -17.32 -4.53 -27.37
CA ALA A 326 -17.68 -5.87 -26.91
C ALA A 326 -19.15 -5.91 -26.49
N ALA A 327 -19.92 -6.87 -27.03
CA ALA A 327 -21.34 -6.99 -26.69
C ALA A 327 -21.59 -7.52 -25.26
N THR A 328 -20.59 -8.14 -24.63
CA THR A 328 -20.68 -8.71 -23.28
C THR A 328 -19.33 -8.65 -22.57
N GLN A 329 -19.35 -8.75 -21.24
CA GLN A 329 -18.13 -8.87 -20.44
C GLN A 329 -17.29 -10.07 -20.86
N ASN A 330 -17.90 -11.22 -21.17
CA ASN A 330 -17.16 -12.41 -21.61
C ASN A 330 -16.46 -12.16 -22.95
N ALA A 331 -17.11 -11.48 -23.89
CA ALA A 331 -16.47 -11.09 -25.15
C ALA A 331 -15.28 -10.13 -24.92
N CYS A 332 -15.40 -9.22 -23.95
CA CYS A 332 -14.29 -8.36 -23.54
C CYS A 332 -13.12 -9.17 -22.93
N GLN A 333 -13.44 -10.14 -22.07
CA GLN A 333 -12.48 -11.07 -21.49
C GLN A 333 -11.76 -11.90 -22.56
N ASP A 334 -12.50 -12.47 -23.52
CA ASP A 334 -11.92 -13.23 -24.64
C ASP A 334 -10.98 -12.37 -25.48
N THR A 335 -11.32 -11.09 -25.67
CA THR A 335 -10.50 -10.12 -26.41
C THR A 335 -9.20 -9.79 -25.67
N CYS A 336 -9.24 -9.69 -24.34
CA CYS A 336 -8.07 -9.59 -23.49
C CYS A 336 -7.21 -10.86 -23.56
N LEU A 337 -7.83 -12.03 -23.41
CA LEU A 337 -7.14 -13.32 -23.44
C LEU A 337 -6.45 -13.59 -24.79
N ALA A 338 -6.96 -13.06 -25.90
CA ALA A 338 -6.30 -13.15 -27.20
C ALA A 338 -5.00 -12.34 -27.29
N ARG A 339 -4.77 -11.39 -26.36
CA ARG A 339 -3.58 -10.53 -26.30
C ARG A 339 -2.68 -10.99 -25.17
N SER A 340 -1.49 -11.47 -25.51
CA SER A 340 -0.50 -11.99 -24.55
C SER A 340 -0.04 -10.94 -23.53
N TYR A 341 -0.31 -9.65 -23.77
CA TYR A 341 0.08 -8.52 -22.94
C TYR A 341 -1.05 -7.92 -22.10
N CYS A 342 -2.27 -8.46 -22.14
CA CYS A 342 -3.41 -7.92 -21.38
C CYS A 342 -3.45 -8.49 -19.95
N ALA A 343 -3.47 -7.62 -18.93
CA ALA A 343 -3.55 -8.00 -17.52
C ALA A 343 -4.94 -7.80 -16.91
N ALA A 344 -5.75 -6.88 -17.47
CA ALA A 344 -7.08 -6.60 -16.95
C ALA A 344 -8.01 -6.01 -17.99
N ILE A 345 -9.30 -6.03 -17.68
CA ILE A 345 -10.34 -5.33 -18.44
C ILE A 345 -11.20 -4.43 -17.56
N GLN A 346 -11.84 -3.43 -18.17
CA GLN A 346 -13.05 -2.80 -17.66
C GLN A 346 -14.14 -2.93 -18.70
N PHE A 347 -15.35 -3.18 -18.24
CA PHE A 347 -16.54 -3.31 -19.08
C PHE A 347 -17.70 -2.58 -18.41
N ASP A 348 -18.33 -1.67 -19.16
CA ASP A 348 -19.44 -0.83 -18.66
C ASP A 348 -20.81 -1.23 -19.24
N GLY A 349 -20.86 -2.33 -19.99
CA GLY A 349 -22.06 -2.80 -20.68
C GLY A 349 -21.98 -2.67 -22.19
N GLN A 350 -21.12 -1.80 -22.73
CA GLN A 350 -20.92 -1.64 -24.17
C GLN A 350 -19.43 -1.52 -24.55
N ASP A 351 -18.67 -0.76 -23.77
CA ASP A 351 -17.26 -0.50 -24.06
C ASP A 351 -16.35 -1.43 -23.27
N CYS A 352 -15.40 -2.05 -23.97
CA CYS A 352 -14.37 -2.90 -23.40
C CYS A 352 -13.02 -2.20 -23.44
N THR A 353 -12.46 -1.90 -22.28
CA THR A 353 -11.14 -1.30 -22.17
C THR A 353 -10.15 -2.34 -21.64
N LEU A 354 -9.01 -2.48 -22.31
CA LEU A 354 -7.95 -3.43 -21.95
C LEU A 354 -6.81 -2.70 -21.25
N PHE A 355 -6.21 -3.32 -20.23
CA PHE A 355 -5.17 -2.70 -19.39
C PHE A 355 -3.97 -3.62 -19.18
N ALA A 356 -2.81 -3.01 -18.95
CA ALA A 356 -1.61 -3.65 -18.42
C ALA A 356 -0.87 -2.73 -17.45
N PRO A 357 -0.13 -3.30 -16.48
CA PRO A 357 0.76 -2.49 -15.65
C PRO A 357 1.85 -1.84 -16.51
N ALA A 358 2.39 -0.72 -16.03
CA ALA A 358 3.51 -0.07 -16.67
C ALA A 358 4.78 -0.94 -16.56
N GLN A 359 5.70 -0.78 -17.51
CA GLN A 359 7.04 -1.38 -17.42
C GLN A 359 7.79 -0.84 -16.20
N GLY A 360 8.45 -1.73 -15.45
CA GLY A 360 9.32 -1.38 -14.32
C GLY A 360 10.53 -0.57 -14.77
N LYS A 361 10.72 0.61 -14.17
CA LYS A 361 11.89 1.49 -14.42
C LYS A 361 12.36 2.12 -13.10
N ALA A 362 13.69 2.17 -12.89
CA ALA A 362 14.33 3.01 -11.86
C ALA A 362 15.60 3.63 -12.46
N GLY A 363 15.79 4.95 -12.28
CA GLY A 363 16.98 5.66 -12.76
C GLY A 363 17.30 5.52 -14.26
N ASN A 364 16.32 5.65 -15.16
CA ASN A 364 16.49 5.50 -16.62
C ASN A 364 17.08 4.16 -17.10
N VAL A 365 17.11 3.15 -16.21
CA VAL A 365 17.41 1.75 -16.53
C VAL A 365 16.13 0.94 -16.29
N ALA A 366 15.79 0.04 -17.22
CA ALA A 366 14.72 -0.93 -16.99
C ALA A 366 15.04 -1.73 -15.72
N THR A 367 14.16 -1.72 -14.72
CA THR A 367 14.40 -2.47 -13.48
C THR A 367 13.76 -3.85 -13.57
N PRO A 368 14.55 -4.92 -13.68
CA PRO A 368 14.02 -6.28 -13.60
C PRO A 368 13.49 -6.65 -12.20
N ASP A 369 13.71 -5.82 -11.18
CA ASP A 369 13.46 -6.14 -9.76
C ASP A 369 12.14 -5.60 -9.18
N SER A 370 11.30 -4.94 -9.99
CA SER A 370 9.94 -4.54 -9.58
C SER A 370 8.89 -5.57 -9.98
N SER A 371 7.75 -5.58 -9.30
CA SER A 371 6.62 -6.43 -9.64
C SER A 371 5.30 -5.71 -9.37
N ALA A 372 4.45 -5.62 -10.40
CA ALA A 372 3.07 -5.19 -10.28
C ALA A 372 2.23 -6.40 -9.90
N GLY A 373 1.44 -6.31 -8.83
CA GLY A 373 0.59 -7.41 -8.40
C GLY A 373 -0.79 -6.96 -7.96
N TRP A 374 -1.68 -7.95 -7.87
CA TRP A 374 -3.04 -7.81 -7.37
C TRP A 374 -3.43 -9.01 -6.52
N VAL A 375 -4.09 -8.74 -5.40
CA VAL A 375 -4.62 -9.76 -4.50
C VAL A 375 -5.82 -10.46 -5.17
N THR A 376 -5.78 -11.78 -5.24
CA THR A 376 -6.83 -12.62 -5.84
C THR A 376 -7.64 -13.40 -4.80
N SER A 377 -7.10 -13.59 -3.61
CA SER A 377 -7.81 -14.13 -2.45
C SER A 377 -7.44 -13.31 -1.23
N PRO A 378 -8.37 -12.49 -0.69
CA PRO A 378 -8.04 -11.55 0.37
C PRO A 378 -7.68 -12.25 1.66
N TYR A 379 -6.91 -11.56 2.49
CA TYR A 379 -6.60 -11.94 3.86
C TYR A 379 -7.86 -12.26 4.65
N ALA A 380 -7.87 -13.43 5.25
CA ALA A 380 -8.91 -13.86 6.16
C ALA A 380 -8.33 -14.83 7.18
N THR A 381 -8.65 -14.63 8.46
CA THR A 381 -8.23 -15.53 9.53
C THR A 381 -9.18 -16.72 9.66
N LYS A 382 -8.67 -17.85 10.12
CA LYS A 382 -9.40 -19.07 10.49
C LYS A 382 -9.44 -19.21 12.02
N VAL A 383 -9.72 -18.12 12.72
CA VAL A 383 -9.86 -18.14 14.18
C VAL A 383 -10.92 -19.16 14.56
N ASN A 384 -10.63 -19.99 15.57
CA ASN A 384 -11.62 -20.92 16.10
C ASN A 384 -12.23 -20.32 17.38
N PRO A 385 -13.39 -19.64 17.29
CA PRO A 385 -14.02 -19.04 18.46
C PRO A 385 -14.58 -20.07 19.46
N SER A 386 -14.59 -21.36 19.12
CA SER A 386 -15.02 -22.43 20.04
C SER A 386 -13.92 -22.92 20.98
N LEU A 387 -12.68 -22.44 20.82
CA LEU A 387 -11.60 -22.75 21.75
C LEU A 387 -11.98 -22.32 23.18
N PRO A 388 -11.51 -23.05 24.21
CA PRO A 388 -11.89 -22.76 25.59
C PRO A 388 -11.33 -21.41 26.04
N SER A 389 -12.04 -20.75 26.96
CA SER A 389 -11.46 -19.64 27.71
C SER A 389 -10.35 -20.15 28.64
N TYR A 390 -9.38 -19.28 28.93
CA TYR A 390 -8.39 -19.59 29.95
C TYR A 390 -9.03 -19.44 31.34
N ASN A 391 -9.21 -20.55 32.05
CA ASN A 391 -9.85 -20.60 33.37
C ASN A 391 -9.03 -21.38 34.41
N LYS A 392 -7.76 -21.68 34.11
CA LYS A 392 -6.90 -22.49 34.97
C LYS A 392 -6.19 -21.66 36.03
N LYS A 393 -5.87 -22.31 37.16
CA LYS A 393 -4.88 -21.81 38.12
C LYS A 393 -3.47 -22.13 37.56
N PRO A 394 -2.70 -21.14 37.12
CA PRO A 394 -1.36 -21.40 36.60
C PRO A 394 -0.44 -21.93 37.69
N SER A 395 0.51 -22.80 37.33
CA SER A 395 1.65 -23.14 38.21
C SER A 395 2.87 -22.25 37.91
N ARG A 396 2.81 -21.43 36.85
CA ARG A 396 3.82 -20.44 36.49
C ARG A 396 3.18 -19.13 36.02
N VAL A 397 3.75 -18.00 36.42
CA VAL A 397 3.41 -16.68 35.88
C VAL A 397 4.67 -15.98 35.39
N ALA A 398 4.61 -15.40 34.20
CA ALA A 398 5.71 -14.64 33.60
C ALA A 398 5.25 -13.20 33.36
N PHE A 399 5.84 -12.28 34.10
CA PHE A 399 5.59 -10.84 33.98
C PHE A 399 6.55 -10.23 32.98
N TYR A 400 6.05 -9.32 32.15
CA TYR A 400 6.79 -8.52 31.20
C TYR A 400 6.39 -7.07 31.44
N THR A 401 7.25 -6.32 32.12
CA THR A 401 7.00 -4.92 32.49
C THR A 401 7.86 -4.01 31.64
N THR A 402 7.20 -3.20 30.81
CA THR A 402 7.83 -2.30 29.84
C THR A 402 7.30 -0.89 29.98
N ALA A 403 8.06 0.07 29.47
CA ALA A 403 7.62 1.45 29.39
C ALA A 403 6.41 1.55 28.45
N HIS A 404 6.61 1.16 27.19
CA HIS A 404 5.64 1.31 26.12
C HIS A 404 5.02 -0.03 25.73
N GLN A 405 3.90 0.03 25.00
CA GLN A 405 3.06 -1.14 24.71
C GLN A 405 3.65 -2.13 23.70
N ASP A 406 4.58 -1.70 22.87
CA ASP A 406 5.21 -2.47 21.80
C ASP A 406 6.62 -2.97 22.16
N ASP A 407 7.26 -2.41 23.19
CA ASP A 407 8.60 -2.81 23.66
C ASP A 407 8.71 -4.33 23.89
N HIS A 408 7.71 -4.94 24.51
CA HIS A 408 7.73 -6.39 24.73
C HIS A 408 7.77 -7.14 23.39
N GLU A 409 6.99 -6.70 22.40
CA GLU A 409 6.96 -7.28 21.05
C GLU A 409 8.30 -7.14 20.35
N LEU A 410 8.96 -6.00 20.48
CA LEU A 410 10.28 -5.75 19.89
C LEU A 410 11.38 -6.59 20.52
N PHE A 411 11.44 -6.63 21.85
CA PHE A 411 12.65 -7.06 22.57
C PHE A 411 12.53 -8.39 23.31
N MET A 412 11.31 -8.90 23.52
CA MET A 412 11.06 -10.00 24.49
C MET A 412 10.27 -11.19 23.92
N SER A 413 9.98 -11.20 22.61
CA SER A 413 9.06 -12.15 21.95
C SER A 413 9.41 -13.64 22.08
N ASN A 414 10.69 -13.99 22.11
CA ASN A 414 11.09 -15.39 22.25
C ASN A 414 10.52 -16.05 23.52
N ASN A 415 10.58 -15.35 24.65
CA ASN A 415 10.27 -15.93 25.94
C ASN A 415 8.78 -15.92 26.24
N TYR A 416 8.04 -14.86 25.88
CA TYR A 416 6.60 -14.90 26.12
C TYR A 416 5.90 -15.83 25.13
N HIS A 417 6.41 -16.03 23.91
CA HIS A 417 5.88 -17.06 23.01
C HIS A 417 5.88 -18.45 23.67
N ALA A 418 7.00 -18.83 24.31
CA ALA A 418 7.09 -20.08 25.06
C ALA A 418 6.11 -20.12 26.26
N GLY A 419 5.88 -18.98 26.92
CA GLY A 419 4.88 -18.83 27.97
C GLY A 419 3.44 -18.98 27.48
N ILE A 420 3.10 -18.42 26.32
CA ILE A 420 1.76 -18.54 25.71
C ILE A 420 1.50 -20.00 25.31
N ALA A 421 2.51 -20.70 24.78
CA ALA A 421 2.41 -22.11 24.37
C ALA A 421 2.17 -23.08 25.54
N ASP A 422 2.68 -22.76 26.73
CA ASP A 422 2.61 -23.59 27.92
C ASP A 422 1.24 -23.48 28.63
N PRO A 423 0.45 -24.57 28.72
CA PRO A 423 -0.87 -24.54 29.33
C PRO A 423 -0.89 -24.20 30.84
N ASN A 424 0.26 -24.27 31.52
CA ASN A 424 0.37 -24.00 32.95
C ASN A 424 0.90 -22.59 33.24
N THR A 425 1.18 -21.81 32.19
CA THR A 425 1.75 -20.47 32.29
C THR A 425 0.72 -19.40 31.97
N LYS A 426 0.68 -18.38 32.83
CA LYS A 426 0.03 -17.11 32.54
C LYS A 426 1.08 -16.07 32.16
N VAL A 427 0.89 -15.39 31.04
CA VAL A 427 1.76 -14.29 30.60
C VAL A 427 1.08 -12.98 30.96
N VAL A 428 1.81 -12.07 31.59
CA VAL A 428 1.27 -10.80 32.08
C VAL A 428 2.14 -9.65 31.57
N PHE A 429 1.58 -8.80 30.71
CA PHE A 429 2.17 -7.56 30.27
C PHE A 429 1.71 -6.40 31.18
N VAL A 430 2.65 -5.59 31.64
CA VAL A 430 2.39 -4.38 32.45
C VAL A 430 3.08 -3.20 31.79
N TYR A 431 2.30 -2.21 31.36
CA TYR A 431 2.82 -1.02 30.70
C TYR A 431 2.84 0.14 31.69
N THR A 432 4.02 0.69 31.96
CA THR A 432 4.14 1.80 32.93
C THR A 432 3.64 3.11 32.36
N THR A 433 3.69 3.30 31.04
CA THR A 433 3.19 4.51 30.36
C THR A 433 1.95 4.24 29.52
N ALA A 434 1.40 5.34 28.99
CA ALA A 434 0.34 5.38 28.01
C ALA A 434 0.85 5.17 26.57
N GLY A 435 2.15 5.17 26.30
CA GLY A 435 2.62 5.14 24.92
C GLY A 435 2.28 6.42 24.14
N ASP A 436 1.84 7.49 24.81
CA ASP A 436 1.12 8.57 24.16
C ASP A 436 2.04 9.63 23.54
N ALA A 437 3.31 9.70 23.97
CA ALA A 437 4.29 10.64 23.45
C ALA A 437 3.80 12.11 23.35
N GLY A 438 2.83 12.50 24.18
CA GLY A 438 2.19 13.81 24.13
C GLY A 438 1.08 13.98 23.07
N PHE A 439 0.74 12.94 22.30
CA PHE A 439 -0.29 12.96 21.24
C PHE A 439 -1.69 12.54 21.71
N GLY A 440 -1.88 12.35 23.02
CA GLY A 440 -3.19 12.20 23.63
C GLY A 440 -3.84 10.82 23.48
N GLN A 441 -5.11 10.75 23.88
CA GLN A 441 -6.00 9.60 23.96
C GLN A 441 -6.13 8.85 22.63
N LYS A 442 -6.19 9.57 21.50
CA LYS A 442 -6.33 8.90 20.19
C LYS A 442 -5.13 8.01 19.89
N TRP A 443 -3.91 8.52 20.13
CA TRP A 443 -2.69 7.76 19.91
C TRP A 443 -2.50 6.67 20.97
N ARG A 444 -2.70 6.99 22.25
CA ARG A 444 -2.69 6.01 23.35
C ARG A 444 -3.60 4.81 23.06
N LEU A 445 -4.85 5.07 22.67
CA LEU A 445 -5.82 4.02 22.38
C LEU A 445 -5.42 3.20 21.16
N ALA A 446 -4.86 3.83 20.12
CA ALA A 446 -4.34 3.11 18.95
C ALA A 446 -3.22 2.13 19.34
N ARG A 447 -2.26 2.52 20.20
CA ARG A 447 -1.20 1.62 20.69
C ARG A 447 -1.75 0.50 21.58
N GLN A 448 -2.73 0.80 22.43
CA GLN A 448 -3.43 -0.22 23.23
C GLN A 448 -4.13 -1.26 22.34
N LEU A 449 -4.80 -0.84 21.26
CA LEU A 449 -5.40 -1.76 20.30
C LEU A 449 -4.34 -2.56 19.54
N GLY A 450 -3.24 -1.90 19.14
CA GLY A 450 -2.11 -2.51 18.45
C GLY A 450 -1.47 -3.66 19.23
N THR A 451 -1.11 -3.42 20.49
CA THR A 451 -0.46 -4.44 21.34
C THR A 451 -1.38 -5.64 21.62
N VAL A 452 -2.68 -5.40 21.78
CA VAL A 452 -3.69 -6.46 21.96
C VAL A 452 -3.86 -7.26 20.66
N ALA A 453 -3.78 -6.62 19.49
CA ALA A 453 -3.81 -7.30 18.20
C ALA A 453 -2.58 -8.21 18.01
N ALA A 454 -1.38 -7.75 18.40
CA ALA A 454 -0.19 -8.61 18.40
C ALA A 454 -0.37 -9.84 19.29
N SER A 455 -0.83 -9.66 20.54
CA SER A 455 -1.10 -10.79 21.44
C SER A 455 -2.20 -11.73 20.94
N THR A 456 -3.19 -11.21 20.22
CA THR A 456 -4.22 -12.01 19.55
C THR A 456 -3.59 -12.95 18.52
N VAL A 457 -2.66 -12.45 17.69
CA VAL A 457 -1.89 -13.26 16.74
C VAL A 457 -1.13 -14.39 17.44
N TRP A 458 -0.39 -14.09 18.50
CA TRP A 458 0.37 -15.10 19.24
C TRP A 458 -0.53 -16.19 19.84
N VAL A 459 -1.64 -15.81 20.47
CA VAL A 459 -2.58 -16.75 21.09
C VAL A 459 -3.31 -17.58 20.03
N ASP A 460 -3.69 -16.96 18.91
CA ASP A 460 -4.32 -17.65 17.79
C ASP A 460 -3.39 -18.68 17.18
N HIS A 461 -2.13 -18.32 16.88
CA HIS A 461 -1.14 -19.24 16.35
C HIS A 461 -1.05 -20.53 17.18
N ILE A 462 -0.88 -20.37 18.50
CA ILE A 462 -0.83 -21.49 19.45
C ILE A 462 -2.13 -22.28 19.44
N GLY A 463 -3.26 -21.57 19.35
CA GLY A 463 -4.53 -22.22 19.04
C GLY A 463 -5.11 -23.07 20.17
N ARG A 464 -4.67 -22.81 21.40
CA ARG A 464 -5.07 -23.53 22.62
C ARG A 464 -6.26 -22.88 23.30
N TYR A 465 -6.35 -21.56 23.24
CA TYR A 465 -7.36 -20.77 23.94
C TYR A 465 -8.10 -19.85 22.99
N ASN A 466 -9.28 -19.42 23.40
CA ASN A 466 -10.01 -18.37 22.70
C ASN A 466 -9.17 -17.07 22.70
N SER A 467 -8.92 -16.53 21.51
CA SER A 467 -8.16 -15.31 21.27
C SER A 467 -9.00 -14.04 21.27
N LYS A 468 -10.32 -14.13 21.51
CA LYS A 468 -11.17 -12.96 21.66
C LYS A 468 -10.68 -12.13 22.86
N ALA A 469 -10.27 -10.89 22.59
CA ALA A 469 -9.91 -9.95 23.63
C ALA A 469 -11.11 -9.65 24.55
N LEU A 470 -10.88 -9.77 25.86
CA LEU A 470 -11.85 -9.44 26.90
C LEU A 470 -11.27 -8.31 27.75
N GLN A 471 -11.88 -7.13 27.65
CA GLN A 471 -11.53 -5.98 28.46
C GLN A 471 -12.41 -5.90 29.72
N ASN A 472 -11.78 -5.61 30.84
CA ASN A 472 -12.44 -5.30 32.09
C ASN A 472 -11.60 -4.29 32.90
N VAL A 473 -12.17 -3.75 33.97
CA VAL A 473 -11.43 -2.94 34.95
C VAL A 473 -11.19 -3.80 36.18
N VAL A 474 -9.97 -3.76 36.71
CA VAL A 474 -9.60 -4.47 37.94
C VAL A 474 -9.14 -3.48 39.01
N GLN A 475 -9.54 -3.73 40.25
CA GLN A 475 -9.04 -2.98 41.39
C GLN A 475 -7.65 -3.53 41.75
N VAL A 476 -6.64 -2.66 41.74
CA VAL A 476 -5.26 -2.98 42.11
C VAL A 476 -4.81 -1.94 43.12
N ALA A 477 -4.59 -2.38 44.37
CA ALA A 477 -4.48 -1.49 45.51
C ALA A 477 -5.64 -0.46 45.52
N ASP A 478 -5.34 0.83 45.46
CA ASP A 478 -6.27 1.95 45.46
C ASP A 478 -6.68 2.44 44.05
N HIS A 479 -6.23 1.78 42.98
CA HIS A 479 -6.48 2.20 41.58
C HIS A 479 -7.30 1.19 40.78
N ARG A 480 -8.11 1.69 39.85
CA ARG A 480 -8.89 0.95 38.85
C ARG A 480 -8.09 0.90 37.55
N ILE A 481 -7.52 -0.27 37.25
CA ILE A 481 -6.64 -0.47 36.10
C ILE A 481 -7.40 -1.16 34.96
N THR A 482 -7.27 -0.61 33.75
CA THR A 482 -7.76 -1.27 32.54
C THR A 482 -6.96 -2.54 32.29
N ARG A 483 -7.65 -3.68 32.25
CA ARG A 483 -7.07 -5.00 32.01
C ARG A 483 -7.70 -5.63 30.77
N VAL A 484 -6.87 -6.10 29.85
CA VAL A 484 -7.32 -6.85 28.66
C VAL A 484 -6.74 -8.25 28.71
N SER A 485 -7.56 -9.28 28.52
CA SER A 485 -7.09 -10.66 28.42
C SER A 485 -7.33 -11.25 27.04
N VAL A 486 -6.37 -12.04 26.59
CA VAL A 486 -6.38 -12.76 25.31
C VAL A 486 -5.84 -14.17 25.62
N GLY A 487 -6.70 -15.19 25.64
CA GLY A 487 -6.28 -16.52 26.11
C GLY A 487 -5.63 -16.48 27.51
N ASN A 488 -4.41 -17.01 27.64
CA ASN A 488 -3.60 -16.99 28.86
C ASN A 488 -2.70 -15.74 29.01
N VAL A 489 -2.89 -14.72 28.15
CA VAL A 489 -2.23 -13.43 28.21
C VAL A 489 -3.11 -12.41 28.95
N ALA A 490 -2.51 -11.56 29.78
CA ALA A 490 -3.15 -10.43 30.42
C ALA A 490 -2.32 -9.16 30.22
N HIS A 491 -2.96 -8.08 29.79
CA HIS A 491 -2.38 -6.75 29.66
C HIS A 491 -2.93 -5.85 30.77
N TYR A 492 -2.05 -5.12 31.44
CA TYR A 492 -2.39 -4.07 32.40
C TYR A 492 -1.91 -2.72 31.87
N PHE A 493 -2.85 -1.80 31.67
CA PHE A 493 -2.59 -0.46 31.16
C PHE A 493 -2.66 0.55 32.30
N LEU A 494 -1.50 1.03 32.78
CA LEU A 494 -1.44 2.06 33.83
C LEU A 494 -1.69 3.48 33.28
N CYS A 495 -1.58 3.65 31.95
CA CYS A 495 -1.97 4.86 31.22
C CYS A 495 -1.32 6.16 31.73
N MET A 496 -0.08 6.09 32.23
CA MET A 496 0.66 7.28 32.66
C MET A 496 1.18 8.04 31.45
N ARG A 497 0.92 9.34 31.37
CA ARG A 497 1.46 10.20 30.32
C ARG A 497 2.99 10.12 30.26
N GLU A 498 3.57 10.19 29.07
CA GLU A 498 5.02 10.08 28.89
C GLU A 498 5.77 11.39 29.14
N ASP A 499 5.24 12.49 28.63
CA ASP A 499 5.86 13.82 28.64
C ASP A 499 5.11 14.81 29.54
N ASN A 500 5.76 15.93 29.85
CA ASN A 500 5.07 17.08 30.42
C ASN A 500 4.46 17.87 29.28
N GLY A 501 3.15 18.13 29.32
CA GLY A 501 2.50 18.87 28.26
C GLY A 501 1.02 19.08 28.50
N VAL A 502 0.37 19.70 27.53
CA VAL A 502 -1.06 20.01 27.59
C VAL A 502 -1.85 18.79 27.09
N ASP A 503 -2.90 18.40 27.80
CA ASP A 503 -3.84 17.35 27.37
C ASP A 503 -4.90 17.90 26.40
N GLU A 504 -5.81 17.03 25.91
CA GLU A 504 -6.84 17.48 24.98
C GLU A 504 -7.89 18.42 25.59
N ALA A 505 -7.95 18.51 26.92
CA ALA A 505 -8.79 19.46 27.63
C ALA A 505 -8.11 20.82 27.84
N GLY A 506 -6.87 21.00 27.35
CA GLY A 506 -6.11 22.24 27.53
C GLY A 506 -5.45 22.35 28.91
N VAL A 507 -5.38 21.27 29.68
CA VAL A 507 -4.80 21.25 31.02
C VAL A 507 -3.36 20.75 30.95
N ASN A 508 -2.44 21.48 31.60
CA ASN A 508 -1.06 21.03 31.72
C ASN A 508 -0.97 19.82 32.65
N GLN A 509 -0.47 18.71 32.13
CA GLN A 509 -0.22 17.47 32.84
C GLN A 509 1.27 17.15 32.88
N PHE A 510 1.67 16.40 33.90
CA PHE A 510 3.03 15.92 34.08
C PHE A 510 3.15 14.47 33.60
N GLY A 511 4.33 14.10 33.10
CA GLY A 511 4.63 12.75 32.65
C GLY A 511 5.15 11.85 33.76
N LEU A 512 5.28 10.56 33.47
CA LEU A 512 5.74 9.53 34.41
C LEU A 512 7.10 9.88 35.05
N SER A 513 8.00 10.54 34.30
CA SER A 513 9.30 10.96 34.82
C SER A 513 9.20 11.92 36.02
N GLU A 514 8.20 12.80 36.07
CA GLU A 514 8.00 13.70 37.22
C GLU A 514 7.55 12.91 38.46
N LEU A 515 6.69 11.92 38.28
CA LEU A 515 6.22 11.05 39.35
C LEU A 515 7.35 10.18 39.91
N LEU A 516 8.13 9.55 39.02
CA LEU A 516 9.22 8.65 39.41
C LEU A 516 10.40 9.36 40.05
N ASN A 517 10.50 10.69 39.91
CA ASN A 517 11.47 11.53 40.58
C ASN A 517 10.89 12.27 41.81
N ASP A 518 9.68 11.90 42.26
CA ASP A 518 8.98 12.50 43.39
C ASP A 518 8.81 14.03 43.29
N LYS A 519 8.68 14.55 42.06
CA LYS A 519 8.53 15.99 41.80
C LYS A 519 7.07 16.42 41.77
N ASN A 520 6.23 15.67 41.07
CA ASN A 520 4.82 16.00 40.89
C ASN A 520 3.95 14.74 40.97
N ALA A 521 2.72 14.93 41.44
CA ALA A 521 1.68 13.91 41.37
C ALA A 521 1.15 13.81 39.93
N VAL A 522 0.82 12.60 39.50
CA VAL A 522 0.42 12.36 38.10
C VAL A 522 -0.82 11.47 38.05
N PRO A 523 -1.91 11.90 37.39
CA PRO A 523 -3.05 11.04 37.12
C PRO A 523 -2.85 10.14 35.89
N PRO A 524 -3.46 8.94 35.85
CA PRO A 524 -3.65 8.19 34.62
C PRO A 524 -4.51 8.96 33.61
N MET A 525 -4.18 8.84 32.33
CA MET A 525 -4.95 9.46 31.25
C MET A 525 -6.38 8.91 31.14
N ASP A 526 -6.63 7.64 31.49
CA ASP A 526 -7.96 7.01 31.42
C ASP A 526 -8.75 7.09 32.75
N GLN A 527 -8.13 7.51 33.85
CA GLN A 527 -8.74 7.70 35.17
C GLN A 527 -8.20 8.98 35.83
N PRO A 528 -8.54 10.17 35.32
CA PRO A 528 -7.91 11.43 35.74
C PRO A 528 -8.12 11.80 37.22
N THR A 529 -9.05 11.14 37.91
CA THR A 529 -9.33 11.35 39.34
C THR A 529 -8.50 10.45 40.27
N GLU A 530 -7.82 9.42 39.74
CA GLU A 530 -7.05 8.45 40.53
C GLU A 530 -5.57 8.81 40.52
N VAL A 531 -5.25 9.91 41.18
CA VAL A 531 -3.92 10.52 41.14
C VAL A 531 -2.90 9.66 41.88
N TYR A 532 -1.80 9.30 41.21
CA TYR A 532 -0.61 8.82 41.90
C TYR A 532 0.11 10.00 42.55
N VAL A 533 0.05 10.04 43.88
CA VAL A 533 0.57 11.18 44.66
C VAL A 533 2.10 11.28 44.68
N ASN A 534 2.80 10.15 44.48
CA ASN A 534 4.26 10.07 44.48
C ASN A 534 4.75 8.73 43.89
N ARG A 535 6.07 8.57 43.77
CA ARG A 535 6.73 7.36 43.28
C ARG A 535 6.35 6.11 44.07
N ALA A 536 6.24 6.23 45.39
CA ALA A 536 5.92 5.12 46.28
C ALA A 536 4.50 4.59 46.04
N ALA A 537 3.53 5.48 45.77
CA ALA A 537 2.17 5.09 45.39
C ALA A 537 2.16 4.31 44.06
N PHE A 538 2.88 4.80 43.05
CA PHE A 538 2.99 4.10 41.76
C PHE A 538 3.66 2.74 41.88
N ARG A 539 4.80 2.66 42.58
CA ARG A 539 5.49 1.40 42.88
C ARG A 539 4.58 0.38 43.54
N ARG A 540 3.76 0.82 44.50
CA ARG A 540 2.80 -0.05 45.22
C ARG A 540 1.80 -0.68 44.27
N VAL A 541 1.28 0.06 43.30
CA VAL A 541 0.33 -0.48 42.30
C VAL A 541 1.00 -1.50 41.40
N VAL A 542 2.19 -1.21 40.86
CA VAL A 542 2.95 -2.18 40.03
C VAL A 542 3.26 -3.46 40.82
N GLN A 543 3.72 -3.32 42.07
CA GLN A 543 3.95 -4.45 42.97
C GLN A 543 2.65 -5.23 43.24
N ALA A 544 1.53 -4.54 43.46
CA ALA A 544 0.24 -5.19 43.70
C ALA A 544 -0.27 -5.97 42.48
N ILE A 545 0.08 -5.59 41.24
CA ILE A 545 -0.17 -6.41 40.04
C ILE A 545 0.61 -7.73 40.14
N PHE A 546 1.89 -7.67 40.52
CA PHE A 546 2.70 -8.88 40.68
C PHE A 546 2.12 -9.80 41.76
N GLU A 547 1.75 -9.25 42.91
CA GLU A 547 1.14 -10.00 44.00
C GLU A 547 -0.21 -10.61 43.60
N LEU A 548 -1.04 -9.86 42.88
CA LEU A 548 -2.35 -10.33 42.41
C LEU A 548 -2.21 -11.54 41.48
N GLU A 549 -1.32 -11.46 40.49
CA GLU A 549 -1.18 -12.48 39.46
C GLU A 549 -0.28 -13.66 39.87
N ALA A 550 0.62 -13.47 40.86
CA ALA A 550 1.46 -14.52 41.43
C ALA A 550 0.85 -15.21 42.66
N ASN A 551 -0.35 -14.80 43.10
CA ASN A 551 -0.98 -15.35 44.29
C ASN A 551 -1.19 -16.88 44.17
N GLY A 552 -0.54 -17.65 45.05
CA GLY A 552 -0.58 -19.12 45.04
C GLY A 552 0.19 -19.78 43.88
N VAL A 553 1.04 -19.04 43.17
CA VAL A 553 1.83 -19.53 42.04
C VAL A 553 3.27 -19.79 42.49
N ALA A 554 3.74 -21.03 42.34
CA ALA A 554 5.07 -21.44 42.80
C ALA A 554 6.21 -20.88 41.92
N ASN A 555 6.02 -20.80 40.61
CA ASN A 555 7.07 -20.36 39.69
C ASN A 555 6.76 -18.97 39.14
N VAL A 556 7.61 -17.99 39.44
CA VAL A 556 7.47 -16.61 38.94
C VAL A 556 8.66 -16.26 38.07
N GLU A 557 8.40 -15.69 36.91
CA GLU A 557 9.41 -15.06 36.05
C GLU A 557 9.10 -13.56 35.92
N ILE A 558 10.13 -12.72 36.00
CA ILE A 558 10.02 -11.27 35.86
C ILE A 558 10.96 -10.81 34.75
N HIS A 559 10.34 -10.26 33.71
CA HIS A 559 10.99 -9.77 32.51
C HIS A 559 10.83 -8.25 32.45
N ALA A 560 11.91 -7.52 32.24
CA ALA A 560 11.87 -6.06 32.18
C ALA A 560 13.03 -5.49 31.35
N GLN A 561 12.95 -4.19 31.10
CA GLN A 561 14.03 -3.40 30.49
C GLN A 561 15.22 -3.33 31.45
N ALA A 562 16.45 -3.38 30.93
CA ALA A 562 17.64 -3.31 31.77
C ALA A 562 17.98 -1.86 32.11
N GLN A 563 18.14 -1.52 33.39
CA GLN A 563 18.47 -0.16 33.81
C GLN A 563 19.83 0.33 33.30
N GLU A 564 20.72 -0.61 32.96
CA GLU A 564 22.08 -0.37 32.50
C GLU A 564 22.22 -0.26 30.96
N ASN A 565 21.11 -0.19 30.21
CA ASN A 565 21.14 0.10 28.78
C ASN A 565 21.72 1.50 28.51
N VAL A 566 22.48 1.64 27.41
CA VAL A 566 23.30 2.84 27.14
C VAL A 566 22.72 3.61 25.97
N GLY A 567 22.27 4.85 26.20
CA GLY A 567 21.62 5.64 25.14
C GLY A 567 20.15 5.29 24.90
N ASP A 568 19.58 4.49 25.81
CA ASP A 568 18.18 4.08 25.79
C ASP A 568 17.23 5.20 26.22
N HIS A 569 15.96 5.05 25.90
CA HIS A 569 14.92 5.99 26.27
C HIS A 569 14.81 6.11 27.81
N ALA A 570 14.67 7.33 28.33
CA ALA A 570 14.68 7.57 29.77
C ALA A 570 13.59 6.78 30.53
N LEU A 571 12.42 6.58 29.89
CA LEU A 571 11.33 5.80 30.46
C LEU A 571 11.63 4.30 30.52
N HIS A 572 12.46 3.77 29.62
CA HIS A 572 12.92 2.37 29.66
C HIS A 572 13.79 2.14 30.88
N ILE A 573 14.80 2.99 31.04
CA ILE A 573 15.72 2.96 32.19
C ILE A 573 14.93 3.13 33.50
N ALA A 574 13.99 4.08 33.54
CA ALA A 574 13.18 4.33 34.72
C ALA A 574 12.26 3.15 35.07
N THR A 575 11.67 2.50 34.06
CA THR A 575 10.86 1.29 34.23
C THR A 575 11.68 0.12 34.72
N GLY A 576 12.86 -0.12 34.14
CA GLY A 576 13.82 -1.13 34.62
C GLY A 576 14.19 -0.93 36.09
N LYS A 577 14.57 0.30 36.47
CA LYS A 577 14.86 0.67 37.87
C LYS A 577 13.71 0.40 38.81
N LEU A 578 12.48 0.75 38.41
CA LEU A 578 11.28 0.52 39.21
C LEU A 578 11.06 -0.98 39.45
N VAL A 579 11.17 -1.80 38.41
CA VAL A 579 11.02 -3.26 38.52
C VAL A 579 12.09 -3.85 39.42
N GLU A 580 13.35 -3.46 39.24
CA GLU A 580 14.45 -3.94 40.08
C GLU A 580 14.28 -3.60 41.56
N GLU A 581 13.78 -2.40 41.86
CA GLU A 581 13.48 -2.01 43.24
C GLU A 581 12.33 -2.85 43.82
N ILE A 582 11.26 -3.08 43.06
CA ILE A 582 10.16 -3.95 43.48
C ILE A 582 10.69 -5.36 43.76
N VAL A 583 11.48 -5.91 42.85
CA VAL A 583 12.05 -7.25 43.00
C VAL A 583 12.97 -7.34 44.20
N GLY A 584 13.93 -6.41 44.30
CA GLY A 584 14.90 -6.34 45.40
C GLY A 584 14.26 -6.14 46.78
N GLY A 585 13.13 -5.43 46.84
CA GLY A 585 12.38 -5.16 48.06
C GLY A 585 11.36 -6.23 48.46
N THR A 586 11.25 -7.34 47.72
CA THR A 586 10.21 -8.37 47.94
C THR A 586 10.79 -9.79 47.91
N LYS A 587 9.93 -10.80 48.09
CA LYS A 587 10.32 -12.22 47.97
C LYS A 587 10.87 -12.58 46.58
N TYR A 588 10.52 -11.81 45.55
CA TYR A 588 10.90 -12.07 44.16
C TYR A 588 12.42 -12.01 43.94
N ALA A 589 13.16 -11.24 44.73
CA ALA A 589 14.64 -11.24 44.69
C ALA A 589 15.24 -12.65 44.86
N LYS A 590 14.58 -13.52 45.63
CA LYS A 590 15.04 -14.88 45.91
C LYS A 590 14.33 -15.92 45.05
N CYS A 591 13.02 -15.78 44.87
CA CYS A 591 12.18 -16.86 44.33
C CYS A 591 11.88 -16.74 42.84
N ALA A 592 11.95 -15.53 42.25
CA ALA A 592 11.63 -15.33 40.85
C ALA A 592 12.87 -15.49 39.97
N ARG A 593 12.70 -16.10 38.80
CA ARG A 593 13.67 -15.98 37.71
C ARG A 593 13.53 -14.57 37.13
N GLN A 594 14.65 -13.87 36.94
CA GLN A 594 14.63 -12.50 36.43
C GLN A 594 15.38 -12.44 35.10
N VAL A 595 14.83 -11.74 34.11
CA VAL A 595 15.46 -11.54 32.81
C VAL A 595 15.33 -10.08 32.43
N TYR A 596 16.47 -9.40 32.24
CA TYR A 596 16.49 -8.00 31.84
C TYR A 596 17.07 -7.90 30.42
N TYR A 597 16.43 -7.11 29.57
CA TYR A 597 16.70 -7.11 28.13
C TYR A 597 17.46 -5.87 27.69
N TYR A 598 18.25 -6.06 26.62
CA TYR A 598 18.62 -4.94 25.78
C TYR A 598 17.37 -4.44 25.06
N ASP A 599 17.24 -3.11 24.92
CA ASP A 599 16.20 -2.47 24.12
C ASP A 599 16.80 -1.93 22.82
N TYR A 600 16.82 -0.62 22.55
CA TYR A 600 17.32 -0.07 21.27
C TYR A 600 18.78 -0.41 20.95
N ASP A 601 19.58 -0.71 21.97
CA ASP A 601 20.95 -1.22 21.87
C ASP A 601 21.06 -2.55 21.09
N VAL A 602 19.96 -3.21 20.75
CA VAL A 602 19.97 -4.43 19.92
C VAL A 602 19.98 -4.16 18.42
N PHE A 603 19.68 -2.96 17.95
CA PHE A 603 19.40 -2.72 16.54
C PHE A 603 20.62 -2.92 15.63
N ASP A 604 21.83 -2.87 16.18
CA ASP A 604 23.10 -3.18 15.50
C ASP A 604 23.48 -4.68 15.55
N LYS A 605 22.73 -5.49 16.30
CA LYS A 605 22.99 -6.93 16.48
C LYS A 605 22.40 -7.74 15.32
N ASP A 606 22.89 -8.96 15.16
CA ASP A 606 22.29 -9.92 14.23
C ASP A 606 20.86 -10.31 14.67
N VAL A 607 20.06 -10.79 13.73
CA VAL A 607 18.78 -11.44 14.07
C VAL A 607 19.08 -12.75 14.81
N ASN A 608 18.58 -12.90 16.04
CA ASN A 608 18.76 -14.11 16.85
C ASN A 608 17.51 -15.00 16.92
N LEU A 609 16.35 -14.49 16.52
CA LEU A 609 15.14 -15.31 16.40
C LEU A 609 15.21 -16.23 15.19
N GLY A 610 14.95 -17.52 15.42
CA GLY A 610 14.76 -18.51 14.37
C GLY A 610 13.28 -18.68 13.99
N SER A 611 13.05 -19.52 12.97
CA SER A 611 11.71 -19.99 12.62
C SER A 611 11.17 -20.94 13.71
N PRO A 612 9.85 -20.91 14.03
CA PRO A 612 8.79 -20.08 13.46
C PRO A 612 8.64 -18.69 14.12
N VAL A 613 9.33 -18.44 15.24
CA VAL A 613 9.12 -17.26 16.09
C VAL A 613 9.39 -15.96 15.34
N TYR A 614 10.44 -15.91 14.52
CA TYR A 614 10.74 -14.72 13.70
C TYR A 614 9.61 -14.37 12.73
N GLN A 615 9.06 -15.35 11.99
CA GLN A 615 7.94 -15.08 11.07
C GLN A 615 6.68 -14.66 11.83
N LEU A 616 6.42 -15.29 12.98
CA LEU A 616 5.25 -14.98 13.79
C LEU A 616 5.35 -13.58 14.43
N GLN A 617 6.53 -13.15 14.87
CA GLN A 617 6.77 -11.79 15.34
C GLN A 617 6.47 -10.75 14.25
N ARG A 618 6.90 -11.02 13.01
CA ARG A 618 6.57 -10.14 11.87
C ARG A 618 5.07 -10.06 11.61
N TYR A 619 4.36 -11.19 11.70
CA TYR A 619 2.91 -11.20 11.55
C TYR A 619 2.20 -10.47 12.70
N ALA A 620 2.66 -10.64 13.94
CA ALA A 620 2.15 -9.91 15.09
C ALA A 620 2.37 -8.39 14.95
N TRP A 621 3.55 -7.97 14.47
CA TRP A 621 3.85 -6.58 14.17
C TRP A 621 2.97 -6.01 13.04
N MET A 622 2.66 -6.83 12.02
CA MET A 622 1.74 -6.49 10.94
C MET A 622 0.32 -6.25 11.46
N ALA A 623 -0.18 -7.13 12.33
CA ALA A 623 -1.50 -6.97 12.95
C ALA A 623 -1.57 -5.76 13.89
N GLN A 624 -0.50 -5.52 14.68
CA GLN A 624 -0.37 -4.31 15.49
C GLN A 624 -0.42 -3.06 14.62
N SER A 625 0.33 -3.05 13.52
CA SER A 625 0.40 -1.90 12.60
C SER A 625 -0.94 -1.62 11.93
N GLN A 626 -1.66 -2.65 11.52
CA GLN A 626 -3.00 -2.55 10.94
C GLN A 626 -4.04 -2.00 11.94
N ALA A 627 -3.99 -2.45 13.19
CA ALA A 627 -4.89 -1.96 14.24
C ALA A 627 -4.61 -0.48 14.56
N ILE A 628 -3.34 -0.10 14.63
CA ILE A 628 -2.91 1.29 14.79
C ILE A 628 -3.38 2.14 13.61
N ALA A 629 -3.15 1.70 12.37
CA ALA A 629 -3.57 2.42 11.18
C ALA A 629 -5.08 2.63 11.13
N SER A 630 -5.86 1.63 11.52
CA SER A 630 -7.32 1.71 11.57
C SER A 630 -7.83 2.70 12.62
N ALA A 631 -7.15 2.80 13.77
CA ALA A 631 -7.56 3.70 14.87
C ALA A 631 -7.00 5.13 14.74
N TYR A 632 -5.76 5.26 14.25
CA TYR A 632 -5.04 6.53 14.21
C TYR A 632 -5.06 7.19 12.82
N GLY A 633 -5.08 6.39 11.75
CA GLY A 633 -5.09 6.84 10.35
C GLY A 633 -3.72 6.84 9.67
N LYS A 634 -2.66 6.35 10.34
CA LYS A 634 -1.29 6.34 9.81
C LYS A 634 -0.62 4.99 10.01
N GLU A 635 0.26 4.64 9.06
CA GLU A 635 0.87 3.32 8.98
C GLU A 635 2.08 3.16 9.91
N ASN A 636 2.04 2.16 10.79
CA ASN A 636 3.07 1.96 11.82
C ASN A 636 4.10 0.85 11.50
N TRP A 637 3.91 0.14 10.39
CA TRP A 637 4.75 -1.01 10.03
C TRP A 637 6.22 -0.64 9.90
N SER A 638 6.52 0.45 9.18
CA SER A 638 7.88 0.82 8.77
C SER A 638 8.79 1.33 9.89
N VAL A 639 8.25 1.62 11.09
CA VAL A 639 9.02 2.25 12.18
C VAL A 639 10.09 1.30 12.75
N HIS A 640 9.77 0.01 12.94
CA HIS A 640 10.69 -0.98 13.53
C HIS A 640 10.75 -2.32 12.77
N SER A 641 10.07 -2.45 11.63
CA SER A 641 10.00 -3.73 10.91
C SER A 641 11.36 -4.26 10.44
N SER A 642 12.36 -3.40 10.22
CA SER A 642 13.75 -3.78 9.94
C SER A 642 14.47 -4.36 11.17
N ASN A 643 14.05 -3.99 12.37
CA ASN A 643 14.70 -4.35 13.62
C ASN A 643 14.14 -5.64 14.25
N LEU A 644 12.98 -6.11 13.79
CA LEU A 644 12.37 -7.37 14.25
C LEU A 644 13.36 -8.54 14.15
N GLY A 645 13.22 -9.51 15.05
CA GLY A 645 14.10 -10.67 15.14
C GLY A 645 15.20 -10.58 16.19
N ARG A 646 15.30 -9.47 16.92
CA ARG A 646 16.42 -9.16 17.82
C ARG A 646 15.97 -9.08 19.27
N THR A 647 15.82 -10.22 19.92
CA THR A 647 15.39 -10.32 21.32
C THR A 647 16.53 -10.82 22.19
N TYR A 648 17.29 -9.91 22.79
CA TYR A 648 18.52 -10.25 23.53
C TYR A 648 18.37 -9.99 25.03
N PRO A 649 18.45 -11.05 25.87
CA PRO A 649 18.66 -10.88 27.30
C PRO A 649 20.02 -10.21 27.56
N ARG A 650 20.03 -9.13 28.32
CA ARG A 650 21.25 -8.48 28.81
C ARG A 650 21.78 -9.18 30.05
N ARG A 651 20.88 -9.56 30.96
CA ARG A 651 21.22 -10.37 32.14
C ARG A 651 20.07 -11.27 32.54
N THR A 652 20.43 -12.41 33.10
CA THR A 652 19.48 -13.39 33.65
C THR A 652 19.92 -13.74 35.06
N ILE A 653 19.00 -13.67 36.02
CA ILE A 653 19.24 -14.04 37.42
C ILE A 653 18.35 -15.25 37.74
N PRO A 654 18.93 -16.42 38.05
CA PRO A 654 18.15 -17.60 38.43
C PRO A 654 17.58 -17.45 39.86
N PRO A 655 16.49 -18.15 40.17
CA PRO A 655 15.96 -18.19 41.53
C PRO A 655 16.93 -18.95 42.45
N THR A 656 16.99 -18.53 43.72
CA THR A 656 17.80 -19.13 44.79
C THR A 656 16.97 -20.01 45.74
N VAL A 657 15.65 -19.97 45.61
CA VAL A 657 14.70 -20.86 46.31
C VAL A 657 13.76 -21.51 45.30
N SER A 658 13.18 -22.65 45.64
CA SER A 658 12.39 -23.47 44.71
C SER A 658 10.93 -23.04 44.51
N SER A 659 10.43 -22.06 45.29
CA SER A 659 9.04 -21.61 45.23
C SER A 659 8.88 -20.15 45.64
N CYS A 660 7.99 -19.44 44.94
CA CYS A 660 7.45 -18.14 45.31
C CYS A 660 6.12 -18.20 46.06
N ALA A 661 5.45 -19.36 46.09
CA ALA A 661 4.18 -19.56 46.78
C ALA A 661 4.34 -19.49 48.30
#